data_AF-A0A067BLI6-F1
#
_entry.id   AF-A0A067BLI6-F1
#
_cell.length_a   1.000
_cell.length_b   1.000
_cell.length_c   1.000
_cell.angle_alpha   90.00
_cell.angle_beta   90.00
_cell.angle_gamma   90.00
#
_symmetry.space_group_name_H-M   'P 1'
#
loop_
_entity.id
_entity.type
_entity.pdbx_description
1 polymer ?
#
loop_
_entity_poly.entity_id
_entity_poly.type
_entity_poly.pdbx_seq_one_letter_code
_entity_poly.pdbx_strand_id
1 'polypeptide(L)'
;MDAEVARLTADAAAKEASLNELKTKTKAFAEAMTAEKKQLEASLAAAKAELADIKVKAKAFADNVRAQIVAEKDRVHALESQVQAKEAELATLKAQPARLSHDHGASDAEVAAAVATKEREMQQRLDEAMATMRAQLAQSRADDERRLQAAQDDHARTVQMLQEQVKALSDASSDVSTASSQWAFEKAQLEQDARNAQAQLDAQIRSLSEAHLRELAQLQATSRAQVDELTAQLATASARTQSLEANASASESASASRATALQETLQTVAGLLEQLVPMATTSDPVALAQALQASVRDATTAQQSHEGRVQRLEAEKATIEKDKAAIETVLRETTASLETAKAAASSAQTQLSSLQSETSWAASGLQSQLASLQDQLRSATDELQSHKEMLSRETSQKDALQVELNELRMELSHEKSQHKSQSSDLASLQADIAAGKAQIAQLAQEKSELMARHDRFLKDEEEKKVKVKQYVQALTTEKQKALDAIGQVTADLEGARKAIAEKDGLFEKRMAEIKAKTMDKFAEHERVITKAKEENDRLSDVIKKLEAEVKSLSVKKKEAEDETMESLKKKRLAAKAETQKLANDLEGIQRRAAMFADVTSNKCVQQTKQMDLLQEKVLESIHAMSHQKKCDVSSLHELCVVHDSPRMSANLPGPAMGLTKVDDEISRVFDKMTTLGNVTERLCDLMLEDGGLSLKDLVIDRVVKQFSACFVHAPAHGKPDEAGLLRQRSSSSSTQPTIHDLSTNRCRE
;
A
#
# COMPACT_ATOMS: atom_id res chain seq x y z
N MET A 1 -25.34 -45.78 -35.93
CA MET A 1 -24.06 -45.94 -35.23
C MET A 1 -23.14 -44.78 -35.54
N ASP A 2 -22.60 -44.68 -36.75
CA ASP A 2 -21.47 -43.77 -37.06
C ASP A 2 -21.77 -42.28 -36.82
N ALA A 3 -22.99 -41.80 -37.13
CA ALA A 3 -23.41 -40.43 -36.84
C ALA A 3 -23.46 -40.12 -35.32
N GLU A 4 -23.83 -41.11 -34.49
CA GLU A 4 -23.84 -40.98 -33.04
C GLU A 4 -22.40 -40.94 -32.49
N VAL A 5 -21.51 -41.78 -33.04
CA VAL A 5 -20.08 -41.78 -32.70
C VAL A 5 -19.45 -40.43 -33.06
N ALA A 6 -19.70 -39.92 -34.27
CA ALA A 6 -19.20 -38.60 -34.68
C ALA A 6 -19.70 -37.47 -33.77
N ARG A 7 -20.97 -37.49 -33.36
CA ARG A 7 -21.55 -36.54 -32.41
C ARG A 7 -20.88 -36.61 -31.04
N LEU A 8 -20.65 -37.82 -30.52
CA LEU A 8 -19.99 -38.05 -29.23
C LEU A 8 -18.51 -37.64 -29.26
N THR A 9 -17.79 -37.89 -30.37
CA THR A 9 -16.40 -37.43 -30.54
C THR A 9 -16.32 -35.89 -30.61
N ALA A 10 -17.26 -35.23 -31.28
CA ALA A 10 -17.32 -33.77 -31.32
C ALA A 10 -17.63 -33.16 -29.93
N ASP A 11 -18.56 -33.75 -29.18
CA ASP A 11 -18.90 -33.34 -27.81
C ASP A 11 -17.74 -33.59 -26.82
N ALA A 12 -17.00 -34.69 -26.99
CA ALA A 12 -15.77 -34.95 -26.23
C ALA A 12 -14.69 -33.90 -26.51
N ALA A 13 -14.43 -33.59 -27.79
CA ALA A 13 -13.47 -32.56 -28.19
C ALA A 13 -13.86 -31.16 -27.69
N ALA A 14 -15.15 -30.80 -27.72
CA ALA A 14 -15.66 -29.55 -27.17
C ALA A 14 -15.44 -29.46 -25.65
N LYS A 15 -15.70 -30.55 -24.91
CA LYS A 15 -15.44 -30.64 -23.46
C LYS A 15 -13.96 -30.56 -23.13
N GLU A 16 -13.09 -31.17 -23.94
CA GLU A 16 -11.64 -31.09 -23.76
C GLU A 16 -11.10 -29.67 -24.01
N ALA A 17 -11.62 -28.99 -25.05
CA ALA A 17 -11.32 -27.58 -25.31
C ALA A 17 -11.75 -26.68 -24.13
N SER A 18 -12.99 -26.84 -23.62
CA SER A 18 -13.47 -26.10 -22.45
C SER A 18 -12.64 -26.39 -21.18
N LEU A 19 -12.21 -27.64 -20.99
CA LEU A 19 -11.35 -28.02 -19.87
C LEU A 19 -9.96 -27.36 -19.96
N ASN A 20 -9.40 -27.26 -21.16
CA ASN A 20 -8.10 -26.60 -21.38
C ASN A 20 -8.19 -25.07 -21.26
N GLU A 21 -9.30 -24.45 -21.68
CA GLU A 21 -9.58 -23.05 -21.40
C GLU A 21 -9.71 -22.80 -19.89
N LEU A 22 -10.44 -23.66 -19.17
CA LEU A 22 -10.59 -23.57 -17.72
C LEU A 22 -9.24 -23.71 -17.00
N LYS A 23 -8.41 -24.70 -17.36
CA LYS A 23 -7.04 -24.84 -16.84
C LYS A 23 -6.19 -23.58 -17.08
N THR A 24 -6.31 -22.97 -18.26
CA THR A 24 -5.59 -21.75 -18.62
C THR A 24 -6.04 -20.57 -17.75
N LYS A 25 -7.36 -20.39 -17.57
CA LYS A 25 -7.93 -19.36 -16.67
C LYS A 25 -7.55 -19.59 -15.21
N THR A 26 -7.58 -20.83 -14.72
CA THR A 26 -7.16 -21.18 -13.36
C THR A 26 -5.67 -20.89 -13.15
N LYS A 27 -4.81 -21.19 -14.13
CA LYS A 27 -3.38 -20.86 -14.07
C LYS A 27 -3.15 -19.35 -14.03
N ALA A 28 -3.79 -18.59 -14.93
CA ALA A 28 -3.68 -17.13 -14.96
C ALA A 28 -4.18 -16.49 -13.65
N PHE A 29 -5.26 -17.02 -13.06
CA PHE A 29 -5.75 -16.57 -11.75
C PHE A 29 -4.76 -16.88 -10.62
N ALA A 30 -4.14 -18.07 -10.60
CA ALA A 30 -3.12 -18.41 -9.62
C ALA A 30 -1.85 -17.54 -9.75
N GLU A 31 -1.45 -17.21 -10.98
CA GLU A 31 -0.35 -16.29 -11.26
C GLU A 31 -0.69 -14.85 -10.80
N ALA A 32 -1.91 -14.37 -11.05
CA ALA A 32 -2.39 -13.07 -10.58
C ALA A 32 -2.40 -12.98 -9.04
N MET A 33 -2.97 -13.97 -8.35
CA MET A 33 -2.95 -14.05 -6.87
C MET A 33 -1.52 -14.10 -6.31
N THR A 34 -0.59 -14.74 -7.03
CA THR A 34 0.82 -14.80 -6.64
C THR A 34 1.53 -13.44 -6.83
N ALA A 35 1.18 -12.70 -7.89
CA ALA A 35 1.69 -11.35 -8.12
C ALA A 35 1.14 -10.36 -7.08
N GLU A 36 -0.16 -10.41 -6.80
CA GLU A 36 -0.82 -9.60 -5.76
C GLU A 36 -0.21 -9.87 -4.38
N LYS A 37 0.01 -11.15 -4.02
CA LYS A 37 0.71 -11.51 -2.77
C LYS A 37 2.10 -10.85 -2.69
N LYS A 38 2.91 -10.92 -3.76
CA LYS A 38 4.24 -10.27 -3.79
C LYS A 38 4.15 -8.75 -3.67
N GLN A 39 3.15 -8.13 -4.30
CA GLN A 39 2.91 -6.68 -4.18
C GLN A 39 2.53 -6.28 -2.75
N LEU A 40 1.68 -7.07 -2.07
CA LEU A 40 1.32 -6.86 -0.67
C LEU A 40 2.53 -7.08 0.27
N GLU A 41 3.36 -8.09 0.02
CA GLU A 41 4.60 -8.33 0.78
C GLU A 41 5.60 -7.17 0.60
N ALA A 42 5.75 -6.63 -0.61
CA ALA A 42 6.59 -5.46 -0.87
C ALA A 42 6.05 -4.18 -0.20
N SER A 43 4.73 -3.94 -0.27
CA SER A 43 4.07 -2.83 0.41
C SER A 43 4.23 -2.90 1.94
N LEU A 44 4.09 -4.10 2.51
CA LEU A 44 4.30 -4.35 3.94
C LEU A 44 5.77 -4.18 4.36
N ALA A 45 6.73 -4.48 3.49
CA ALA A 45 8.15 -4.20 3.73
C ALA A 45 8.43 -2.68 3.72
N ALA A 46 7.86 -1.94 2.77
CA ALA A 46 7.98 -0.48 2.70
C ALA A 46 7.38 0.21 3.94
N ALA A 47 6.14 -0.15 4.33
CA ALA A 47 5.49 0.39 5.51
C ALA A 47 6.26 0.08 6.81
N LYS A 48 6.95 -1.07 6.90
CA LYS A 48 7.85 -1.39 8.03
C LYS A 48 9.11 -0.51 8.04
N ALA A 49 9.67 -0.16 6.88
CA ALA A 49 10.80 0.75 6.77
C ALA A 49 10.42 2.18 7.16
N GLU A 50 9.28 2.69 6.69
CA GLU A 50 8.74 3.99 7.11
C GLU A 50 8.47 4.05 8.62
N LEU A 51 7.88 3.00 9.20
CA LEU A 51 7.66 2.92 10.65
C LEU A 51 8.98 2.90 11.44
N ALA A 52 10.05 2.33 10.89
CA ALA A 52 11.38 2.37 11.50
C ALA A 52 11.99 3.78 11.45
N ASP A 53 11.90 4.47 10.31
CA ASP A 53 12.36 5.86 10.16
C ASP A 53 11.57 6.83 11.06
N ILE A 54 10.24 6.68 11.15
CA ILE A 54 9.41 7.45 12.08
C ILE A 54 9.84 7.21 13.53
N LYS A 55 10.18 5.97 13.93
CA LYS A 55 10.71 5.68 15.28
C LYS A 55 12.07 6.33 15.52
N VAL A 56 12.96 6.37 14.52
CA VAL A 56 14.26 7.06 14.63
C VAL A 56 14.05 8.57 14.78
N LYS A 57 13.19 9.17 13.96
CA LYS A 57 12.81 10.60 14.04
C LYS A 57 12.16 10.96 15.38
N ALA A 58 11.23 10.14 15.86
CA ALA A 58 10.59 10.32 17.16
C ALA A 58 11.58 10.21 18.32
N LYS A 59 12.56 9.29 18.24
CA LYS A 59 13.65 9.20 19.22
C LYS A 59 14.54 10.44 19.18
N ALA A 60 14.98 10.87 17.99
CA ALA A 60 15.80 12.07 17.83
C ALA A 60 15.10 13.34 18.36
N PHE A 61 13.78 13.45 18.13
CA PHE A 61 12.96 14.51 18.70
C PHE A 61 12.90 14.44 20.24
N ALA A 62 12.65 13.26 20.82
CA ALA A 62 12.63 13.07 22.27
C ALA A 62 14.00 13.33 22.93
N ASP A 63 15.10 12.99 22.25
CA ASP A 63 16.46 13.26 22.71
C ASP A 63 16.81 14.76 22.61
N ASN A 64 16.35 15.47 21.57
CA ASN A 64 16.47 16.92 21.45
C ASN A 64 15.67 17.66 22.54
N VAL A 65 14.40 17.26 22.78
CA VAL A 65 13.58 17.82 23.86
C VAL A 65 14.22 17.56 25.23
N ARG A 66 14.82 16.38 25.46
CA ARG A 66 15.60 16.12 26.68
C ARG A 66 16.82 17.02 26.81
N ALA A 67 17.59 17.23 25.74
CA ALA A 67 18.72 18.14 25.75
C ALA A 67 18.28 19.58 26.07
N GLN A 68 17.16 20.04 25.52
CA GLN A 68 16.59 21.36 25.81
C GLN A 68 16.12 21.49 27.26
N ILE A 69 15.48 20.46 27.82
CA ILE A 69 15.09 20.43 29.25
C ILE A 69 16.31 20.48 30.16
N VAL A 70 17.40 19.78 29.83
CA VAL A 70 18.66 19.86 30.60
C VAL A 70 19.26 21.26 30.51
N ALA A 71 19.36 21.84 29.31
CA ALA A 71 19.89 23.19 29.14
C ALA A 71 19.08 24.27 29.89
N GLU A 72 17.75 24.18 29.90
CA GLU A 72 16.91 25.08 30.70
C GLU A 72 17.01 24.79 32.20
N LYS A 73 17.19 23.54 32.63
CA LYS A 73 17.46 23.22 34.04
C LYS A 73 18.78 23.84 34.51
N ASP A 74 19.83 23.72 33.71
CA ASP A 74 21.14 24.33 34.01
C ASP A 74 21.05 25.86 34.02
N ARG A 75 20.25 26.45 33.11
CA ARG A 75 19.95 27.89 33.09
C ARG A 75 19.21 28.35 34.35
N VAL A 76 18.18 27.62 34.78
CA VAL A 76 17.45 27.88 36.03
C VAL A 76 18.41 27.78 37.22
N HIS A 77 19.26 26.75 37.28
CA HIS A 77 20.20 26.58 38.40
C HIS A 77 21.28 27.67 38.45
N ALA A 78 21.72 28.17 37.28
CA ALA A 78 22.60 29.34 37.21
C ALA A 78 21.89 30.63 37.70
N LEU A 79 20.59 30.80 37.40
CA LEU A 79 19.80 31.93 37.92
C LEU A 79 19.55 31.81 39.43
N GLU A 80 19.23 30.63 39.94
CA GLU A 80 19.13 30.35 41.39
C GLU A 80 20.44 30.68 42.11
N SER A 81 21.57 30.29 41.53
CA SER A 81 22.90 30.60 42.08
C SER A 81 23.20 32.10 42.08
N GLN A 82 22.77 32.83 41.04
CA GLN A 82 22.88 34.30 41.01
C GLN A 82 21.98 34.98 42.05
N VAL A 83 20.76 34.47 42.26
CA VAL A 83 19.85 34.96 43.31
C VAL A 83 20.45 34.72 44.68
N GLN A 84 20.93 33.51 44.99
CA GLN A 84 21.58 33.21 46.28
C GLN A 84 22.85 34.06 46.51
N ALA A 85 23.66 34.28 45.48
CA ALA A 85 24.82 35.18 45.57
C ALA A 85 24.40 36.63 45.86
N LYS A 86 23.33 37.12 45.23
CA LYS A 86 22.78 38.46 45.49
C LYS A 86 22.13 38.58 46.87
N GLU A 87 21.46 37.54 47.36
CA GLU A 87 20.94 37.47 48.73
C GLU A 87 22.08 37.48 49.76
N ALA A 88 23.20 36.80 49.48
CA ALA A 88 24.39 36.83 50.34
C ALA A 88 25.10 38.21 50.34
N GLU A 89 25.19 38.89 49.19
CA GLU A 89 25.62 40.30 49.11
C GLU A 89 24.70 41.22 49.94
N LEU A 90 23.38 40.99 49.88
CA LEU A 90 22.39 41.80 50.60
C LEU A 90 22.41 41.52 52.11
N ALA A 91 22.66 40.27 52.51
CA ALA A 91 22.86 39.88 53.90
C ALA A 91 24.17 40.45 54.50
N THR A 92 25.26 40.48 53.72
CA THR A 92 26.53 41.08 54.15
C THR A 92 26.46 42.60 54.25
N LEU A 93 25.72 43.27 53.35
CA LEU A 93 25.36 44.69 53.49
C LEU A 93 24.53 44.96 54.76
N LYS A 94 23.63 44.05 55.15
CA LYS A 94 22.87 44.14 56.41
C LYS A 94 23.69 43.85 57.67
N ALA A 95 24.80 43.11 57.54
CA ALA A 95 25.65 42.70 58.66
C ALA A 95 26.80 43.68 58.95
N GLN A 96 26.92 44.78 58.20
CA GLN A 96 27.98 45.78 58.39
C GLN A 96 27.70 46.61 59.66
N PRO A 97 28.53 46.53 60.72
CA PRO A 97 28.25 47.23 61.97
C PRO A 97 28.60 48.72 61.83
N ALA A 98 27.62 49.59 62.04
CA ALA A 98 27.82 51.03 62.04
C ALA A 98 28.81 51.45 63.15
N ARG A 99 30.01 51.89 62.74
CA ARG A 99 31.04 52.57 63.53
C ARG A 99 31.62 53.66 62.61
N LEU A 100 31.51 54.97 62.84
CA LEU A 100 31.45 55.74 64.09
C LEU A 100 31.05 57.21 63.81
N SER A 101 30.57 57.90 64.87
CA SER A 101 30.66 59.35 65.14
C SER A 101 30.15 60.38 64.11
N HIS A 102 29.01 61.03 64.40
CA HIS A 102 28.85 62.35 65.05
C HIS A 102 27.34 62.44 65.39
N ASP A 103 26.89 62.71 66.62
CA ASP A 103 26.85 64.01 67.33
C ASP A 103 26.09 65.11 66.58
N HIS A 104 25.39 65.96 67.34
CA HIS A 104 24.31 66.90 66.98
C HIS A 104 22.90 66.27 66.94
N GLY A 105 22.06 66.72 67.87
CA GLY A 105 20.65 66.32 67.94
C GLY A 105 19.83 66.98 66.83
N ALA A 106 19.36 66.16 65.90
CA ALA A 106 18.35 66.50 64.91
C ALA A 106 17.02 65.86 65.32
N SER A 107 15.92 66.62 65.29
CA SER A 107 14.60 66.14 65.72
C SER A 107 14.09 64.99 64.84
N ASP A 108 13.13 64.20 65.34
CA ASP A 108 12.49 63.09 64.60
C ASP A 108 11.95 63.48 63.21
N ALA A 109 11.68 64.78 62.98
CA ALA A 109 11.31 65.31 61.68
C ALA A 109 12.41 65.15 60.60
N GLU A 110 13.69 65.25 60.95
CA GLU A 110 14.80 65.11 60.00
C GLU A 110 15.09 63.65 59.65
N VAL A 111 14.94 62.74 60.61
CA VAL A 111 15.02 61.29 60.34
C VAL A 111 13.83 60.85 59.47
N ALA A 112 12.62 61.34 59.74
CA ALA A 112 11.47 61.12 58.86
C ALA A 112 11.66 61.70 57.46
N ALA A 113 12.26 62.90 57.34
CA ALA A 113 12.58 63.51 56.04
C ALA A 113 13.65 62.70 55.28
N ALA A 114 14.69 62.22 55.96
CA ALA A 114 15.73 61.38 55.37
C ALA A 114 15.17 60.02 54.89
N VAL A 115 14.30 59.37 55.68
CA VAL A 115 13.61 58.13 55.28
C VAL A 115 12.68 58.37 54.10
N ALA A 116 11.85 59.43 54.11
CA ALA A 116 10.99 59.78 52.98
C ALA A 116 11.78 60.18 51.72
N THR A 117 13.01 60.66 51.87
CA THR A 117 13.93 60.92 50.75
C THR A 117 14.49 59.61 50.20
N LYS A 118 14.92 58.70 51.08
CA LYS A 118 15.37 57.34 50.73
C LYS A 118 14.28 56.50 50.06
N GLU A 119 13.04 56.63 50.51
CA GLU A 119 11.88 55.94 49.94
C GLU A 119 11.56 56.49 48.54
N ARG A 120 11.61 57.83 48.35
CA ARG A 120 11.54 58.43 47.01
C ARG A 120 12.68 57.99 46.09
N GLU A 121 13.93 57.92 46.57
CA GLU A 121 15.06 57.39 45.78
C GLU A 121 14.82 55.94 45.35
N MET A 122 14.28 55.10 46.24
CA MET A 122 14.02 53.69 45.96
C MET A 122 12.85 53.52 44.98
N GLN A 123 11.79 54.30 45.15
CA GLN A 123 10.66 54.35 44.24
C GLN A 123 11.07 54.88 42.86
N GLN A 124 11.87 55.94 42.81
CA GLN A 124 12.43 56.49 41.56
C GLN A 124 13.29 55.44 40.84
N ARG A 125 14.14 54.68 41.55
CA ARG A 125 14.92 53.59 40.94
C ARG A 125 14.05 52.45 40.43
N LEU A 126 12.93 52.14 41.11
CA LEU A 126 11.97 51.15 40.63
C LEU A 126 11.26 51.64 39.35
N ASP A 127 10.86 52.91 39.32
CA ASP A 127 10.23 53.54 38.16
C ASP A 127 11.22 53.69 36.98
N GLU A 128 12.49 54.00 37.23
CA GLU A 128 13.58 54.01 36.23
C GLU A 128 13.86 52.60 35.69
N ALA A 129 13.86 51.56 36.54
CA ALA A 129 14.01 50.17 36.10
C ALA A 129 12.81 49.71 35.26
N MET A 130 11.58 50.05 35.68
CA MET A 130 10.35 49.79 34.93
C MET A 130 10.30 50.55 33.60
N ALA A 131 10.77 51.80 33.57
CA ALA A 131 10.90 52.58 32.34
C ALA A 131 11.94 51.97 31.39
N THR A 132 13.08 51.52 31.92
CA THR A 132 14.14 50.85 31.14
C THR A 132 13.64 49.53 30.54
N MET A 133 12.93 48.71 31.33
CA MET A 133 12.33 47.46 30.84
C MET A 133 11.23 47.71 29.78
N ARG A 134 10.41 48.75 29.95
CA ARG A 134 9.43 49.18 28.92
C ARG A 134 10.13 49.67 27.65
N ALA A 135 11.23 50.41 27.77
CA ALA A 135 12.04 50.86 26.63
C ALA A 135 12.67 49.68 25.88
N GLN A 136 13.21 48.68 26.59
CA GLN A 136 13.74 47.45 25.98
C GLN A 136 12.66 46.64 25.24
N LEU A 137 11.46 46.50 25.82
CA LEU A 137 10.33 45.83 25.15
C LEU A 137 9.83 46.62 23.94
N ALA A 138 9.80 47.95 24.01
CA ALA A 138 9.45 48.79 22.87
C ALA A 138 10.50 48.69 21.75
N GLN A 139 11.79 48.66 22.11
CA GLN A 139 12.89 48.52 21.15
C GLN A 139 12.89 47.14 20.49
N SER A 140 12.69 46.05 21.26
CA SER A 140 12.54 44.70 20.70
C SER A 140 11.39 44.63 19.69
N ARG A 141 10.23 45.22 20.02
CA ARG A 141 9.09 45.29 19.08
C ARG A 141 9.43 46.06 17.81
N ALA A 142 10.09 47.22 17.93
CA ALA A 142 10.51 48.01 16.78
C ALA A 142 11.54 47.28 15.89
N ASP A 143 12.44 46.49 16.48
CA ASP A 143 13.43 45.71 15.73
C ASP A 143 12.81 44.46 15.06
N ASP A 144 11.82 43.81 15.69
CA ASP A 144 11.05 42.73 15.06
C ASP A 144 10.12 43.25 13.94
N GLU A 145 9.53 44.43 14.12
CA GLU A 145 8.72 45.10 13.10
C GLU A 145 9.57 45.55 11.90
N ARG A 146 10.79 46.07 12.14
CA ARG A 146 11.78 46.32 11.08
C ARG A 146 12.20 45.05 10.34
N ARG A 147 12.39 43.93 11.03
CA ARG A 147 12.71 42.63 10.40
C ARG A 147 11.58 42.12 9.53
N LEU A 148 10.33 42.27 10.00
CA LEU A 148 9.15 41.91 9.22
C LEU A 148 9.04 42.79 7.97
N GLN A 149 9.25 44.10 8.10
CA GLN A 149 9.25 45.05 6.99
C GLN A 149 10.35 44.71 5.96
N ALA A 150 11.57 44.46 6.40
CA ALA A 150 12.68 44.07 5.52
C ALA A 150 12.39 42.75 4.77
N ALA A 151 11.77 41.76 5.44
CA ALA A 151 11.35 40.52 4.80
C ALA A 151 10.21 40.73 3.77
N GLN A 152 9.29 41.66 4.03
CA GLN A 152 8.26 42.06 3.06
C GLN A 152 8.86 42.80 1.85
N ASP A 153 9.82 43.70 2.07
CA ASP A 153 10.49 44.44 1.01
C ASP A 153 11.34 43.52 0.11
N ASP A 154 12.06 42.55 0.69
CA ASP A 154 12.81 41.54 -0.09
C ASP A 154 11.85 40.58 -0.82
N HIS A 155 10.70 40.23 -0.25
CA HIS A 155 9.67 39.47 -0.96
C HIS A 155 9.10 40.27 -2.14
N ALA A 156 8.79 41.56 -1.94
CA ALA A 156 8.30 42.45 -3.00
C ALA A 156 9.33 42.60 -4.14
N ARG A 157 10.62 42.80 -3.82
CA ARG A 157 11.72 42.79 -4.81
C ARG A 157 11.82 41.49 -5.59
N THR A 158 11.66 40.35 -4.90
CA THR A 158 11.69 39.03 -5.54
C THR A 158 10.53 38.84 -6.51
N VAL A 159 9.32 39.26 -6.12
CA VAL A 159 8.13 39.25 -7.01
C VAL A 159 8.30 40.19 -8.20
N GLN A 160 8.86 41.39 -7.98
CA GLN A 160 9.11 42.36 -9.05
C GLN A 160 10.15 41.86 -10.06
N MET A 161 11.25 41.28 -9.59
CA MET A 161 12.26 40.62 -10.43
C MET A 161 11.67 39.46 -11.24
N LEU A 162 10.78 38.64 -10.65
CA LEU A 162 10.09 37.57 -11.37
C LEU A 162 9.11 38.12 -12.42
N GLN A 163 8.40 39.22 -12.14
CA GLN A 163 7.55 39.89 -13.13
C GLN A 163 8.39 40.48 -14.28
N GLU A 164 9.55 41.07 -14.00
CA GLU A 164 10.47 41.56 -15.03
C GLU A 164 11.07 40.44 -15.87
N GLN A 165 11.41 39.28 -15.27
CA GLN A 165 11.83 38.09 -16.02
C GLN A 165 10.72 37.53 -16.91
N VAL A 166 9.48 37.42 -16.39
CA VAL A 166 8.32 36.99 -17.18
C VAL A 166 8.03 37.97 -18.32
N LYS A 167 8.16 39.27 -18.07
CA LYS A 167 7.99 40.30 -19.11
C LYS A 167 9.09 40.23 -20.17
N ALA A 168 10.36 40.11 -19.77
CA ALA A 168 11.48 39.95 -20.70
C ALA A 168 11.35 38.67 -21.57
N LEU A 169 10.84 37.57 -21.00
CA LEU A 169 10.53 36.35 -21.75
C LEU A 169 9.33 36.53 -22.70
N SER A 170 8.32 37.32 -22.31
CA SER A 170 7.19 37.67 -23.18
C SER A 170 7.61 38.54 -24.36
N ASP A 171 8.42 39.58 -24.09
CA ASP A 171 8.90 40.52 -25.12
C ASP A 171 9.86 39.80 -26.09
N ALA A 172 10.76 38.94 -25.58
CA ALA A 172 11.58 38.06 -26.41
C ALA A 172 10.75 37.06 -27.24
N SER A 173 9.60 36.59 -26.74
CA SER A 173 8.69 35.73 -27.49
C SER A 173 7.99 36.47 -28.65
N SER A 174 7.74 37.78 -28.55
CA SER A 174 7.26 38.57 -29.68
C SER A 174 8.33 38.74 -30.76
N ASP A 175 9.59 38.98 -30.38
CA ASP A 175 10.70 39.14 -31.32
C ASP A 175 11.01 37.84 -32.09
N VAL A 176 10.86 36.68 -31.45
CA VAL A 176 10.95 35.36 -32.13
C VAL A 176 9.83 35.19 -33.16
N SER A 177 8.64 35.74 -32.92
CA SER A 177 7.50 35.64 -33.84
C SER A 177 7.67 36.53 -35.09
N THR A 178 8.18 37.75 -34.92
CA THR A 178 8.54 38.64 -36.05
C THR A 178 9.74 38.12 -36.83
N ALA A 179 10.79 37.64 -36.16
CA ALA A 179 11.95 37.02 -36.82
C ALA A 179 11.55 35.75 -37.60
N SER A 180 10.68 34.90 -37.05
CA SER A 180 10.15 33.72 -37.75
C SER A 180 9.32 34.11 -38.98
N SER A 181 8.56 35.21 -38.90
CA SER A 181 7.77 35.74 -40.03
C SER A 181 8.67 36.33 -41.14
N GLN A 182 9.73 37.05 -40.77
CA GLN A 182 10.73 37.53 -41.73
C GLN A 182 11.47 36.37 -42.40
N TRP A 183 11.91 35.37 -41.63
CA TRP A 183 12.59 34.18 -42.17
C TRP A 183 11.68 33.37 -43.11
N ALA A 184 10.39 33.27 -42.80
CA ALA A 184 9.42 32.65 -43.70
C ALA A 184 9.26 33.42 -45.03
N PHE A 185 9.30 34.76 -44.98
CA PHE A 185 9.26 35.62 -46.16
C PHE A 185 10.55 35.50 -47.00
N GLU A 186 11.73 35.63 -46.39
CA GLU A 186 13.02 35.44 -47.07
C GLU A 186 13.14 34.03 -47.68
N LYS A 187 12.69 32.99 -46.97
CA LYS A 187 12.66 31.63 -47.52
C LYS A 187 11.76 31.52 -48.74
N ALA A 188 10.56 32.10 -48.69
CA ALA A 188 9.65 32.09 -49.83
C ALA A 188 10.24 32.85 -51.03
N GLN A 189 10.94 33.96 -50.79
CA GLN A 189 11.65 34.72 -51.83
C GLN A 189 12.82 33.93 -52.43
N LEU A 190 13.67 33.30 -51.61
CA LEU A 190 14.76 32.44 -52.09
C LEU A 190 14.25 31.21 -52.86
N GLU A 191 13.12 30.61 -52.46
CA GLU A 191 12.48 29.54 -53.23
C GLU A 191 11.93 30.04 -54.57
N GLN A 192 11.40 31.27 -54.62
CA GLN A 192 10.95 31.91 -55.87
C GLN A 192 12.14 32.16 -56.81
N ASP A 193 13.23 32.71 -56.29
CA ASP A 193 14.44 33.02 -57.07
C ASP A 193 15.16 31.75 -57.56
N ALA A 194 15.19 30.69 -56.74
CA ALA A 194 15.69 29.39 -57.17
C ALA A 194 14.85 28.78 -58.31
N ARG A 195 13.52 28.89 -58.25
CA ARG A 195 12.63 28.46 -59.36
C ARG A 195 12.85 29.30 -60.62
N ASN A 196 13.05 30.61 -60.48
CA ASN A 196 13.34 31.51 -61.60
C ASN A 196 14.68 31.17 -62.26
N ALA A 197 15.74 30.97 -61.47
CA ALA A 197 17.06 30.57 -61.95
C ALA A 197 17.03 29.20 -62.64
N GLN A 198 16.30 28.23 -62.08
CA GLN A 198 16.13 26.92 -62.71
C GLN A 198 15.34 27.02 -64.03
N ALA A 199 14.27 27.81 -64.09
CA ALA A 199 13.53 28.05 -65.32
C ALA A 199 14.37 28.74 -66.41
N GLN A 200 15.28 29.65 -66.03
CA GLN A 200 16.26 30.25 -66.93
C GLN A 200 17.27 29.21 -67.43
N LEU A 201 17.80 28.36 -66.55
CA LEU A 201 18.72 27.28 -66.93
C LEU A 201 18.04 26.29 -67.89
N ASP A 202 16.82 25.87 -67.61
CA ASP A 202 16.03 24.99 -68.49
C ASP A 202 15.69 25.65 -69.84
N ALA A 203 15.58 26.98 -69.89
CA ALA A 203 15.43 27.73 -71.14
C ALA A 203 16.74 27.81 -71.93
N GLN A 204 17.89 27.99 -71.26
CA GLN A 204 19.21 27.96 -71.89
C GLN A 204 19.54 26.56 -72.42
N ILE A 205 19.30 25.51 -71.64
CA ILE A 205 19.48 24.11 -72.06
C ILE A 205 18.62 23.79 -73.29
N ARG A 206 17.34 24.22 -73.30
CA ARG A 206 16.48 24.08 -74.48
C ARG A 206 17.03 24.83 -75.69
N SER A 207 17.40 26.11 -75.54
CA SER A 207 17.98 26.92 -76.61
C SER A 207 19.26 26.29 -77.20
N LEU A 208 20.17 25.81 -76.35
CA LEU A 208 21.38 25.09 -76.77
C LEU A 208 21.06 23.76 -77.45
N SER A 209 20.10 22.99 -76.93
CA SER A 209 19.68 21.73 -77.54
C SER A 209 19.08 21.95 -78.93
N GLU A 210 18.26 23.01 -79.11
CA GLU A 210 17.73 23.39 -80.41
C GLU A 210 18.82 23.91 -81.36
N ALA A 211 19.81 24.65 -80.85
CA ALA A 211 20.96 25.10 -81.64
C ALA A 211 21.77 23.91 -82.18
N HIS A 212 22.16 22.98 -81.30
CA HIS A 212 22.84 21.74 -81.71
C HIS A 212 21.99 20.89 -82.67
N LEU A 213 20.67 20.85 -82.49
CA LEU A 213 19.78 20.09 -83.39
C LEU A 213 19.65 20.74 -84.77
N ARG A 214 19.68 22.09 -84.86
CA ARG A 214 19.82 22.83 -86.12
C ARG A 214 21.18 22.59 -86.77
N GLU A 215 22.27 22.64 -86.02
CA GLU A 215 23.62 22.37 -86.53
C GLU A 215 23.78 20.93 -87.04
N LEU A 216 23.24 19.94 -86.31
CA LEU A 216 23.21 18.54 -86.76
C LEU A 216 22.37 18.38 -88.03
N ALA A 217 21.20 19.03 -88.11
CA ALA A 217 20.38 19.01 -89.33
C ALA A 217 21.10 19.69 -90.51
N GLN A 218 21.83 20.78 -90.26
CA GLN A 218 22.63 21.48 -91.27
C GLN A 218 23.82 20.63 -91.75
N LEU A 219 24.56 20.00 -90.83
CA LEU A 219 25.66 19.07 -91.13
C LEU A 219 25.17 17.83 -91.88
N GLN A 220 24.00 17.30 -91.52
CA GLN A 220 23.38 16.18 -92.24
C GLN A 220 22.93 16.61 -93.64
N ALA A 221 22.44 17.84 -93.82
CA ALA A 221 22.08 18.39 -95.12
C ALA A 221 23.31 18.64 -96.01
N THR A 222 24.40 19.21 -95.49
CA THR A 222 25.65 19.38 -96.27
C THR A 222 26.34 18.05 -96.57
N SER A 223 26.36 17.11 -95.62
CA SER A 223 26.87 15.76 -95.86
C SER A 223 26.06 15.04 -96.95
N ARG A 224 24.73 15.14 -96.92
CA ARG A 224 23.87 14.59 -97.97
C ARG A 224 24.11 15.25 -99.32
N ALA A 225 24.20 16.58 -99.38
CA ALA A 225 24.53 17.30 -100.61
C ALA A 225 25.91 16.92 -101.16
N GLN A 226 26.92 16.68 -100.30
CA GLN A 226 28.23 16.16 -100.73
C GLN A 226 28.15 14.72 -101.26
N VAL A 227 27.33 13.85 -100.66
CA VAL A 227 27.11 12.49 -101.16
C VAL A 227 26.37 12.52 -102.50
N ASP A 228 25.35 13.36 -102.66
CA ASP A 228 24.61 13.53 -103.91
C ASP A 228 25.53 14.08 -105.02
N GLU A 229 26.39 15.07 -104.71
CA GLU A 229 27.41 15.61 -105.63
C GLU A 229 28.46 14.56 -106.01
N LEU A 230 29.04 13.82 -105.06
CA LEU A 230 29.97 12.73 -105.34
C LEU A 230 29.32 11.61 -106.16
N THR A 231 28.03 11.34 -105.95
CA THR A 231 27.26 10.37 -106.74
C THR A 231 27.04 10.88 -108.17
N ALA A 232 26.76 12.17 -108.36
CA ALA A 232 26.67 12.79 -109.68
C ALA A 232 28.01 12.82 -110.42
N GLN A 233 29.11 13.10 -109.72
CA GLN A 233 30.47 13.00 -110.26
C GLN A 233 30.83 11.57 -110.67
N LEU A 234 30.47 10.57 -109.84
CA LEU A 234 30.68 9.15 -110.16
C LEU A 234 29.84 8.70 -111.36
N ALA A 235 28.58 9.13 -111.47
CA ALA A 235 27.73 8.86 -112.63
C ALA A 235 28.31 9.50 -113.90
N THR A 236 28.82 10.74 -113.81
CA THR A 236 29.47 11.45 -114.92
C THR A 236 30.77 10.76 -115.34
N ALA A 237 31.57 10.31 -114.38
CA ALA A 237 32.78 9.52 -114.64
C ALA A 237 32.44 8.19 -115.30
N SER A 238 31.43 7.46 -114.80
CA SER A 238 30.97 6.19 -115.38
C SER A 238 30.47 6.34 -116.82
N ALA A 239 29.67 7.37 -117.10
CA ALA A 239 29.24 7.70 -118.47
C ALA A 239 30.43 8.03 -119.38
N ARG A 240 31.47 8.72 -118.86
CA ARG A 240 32.71 8.98 -119.58
C ARG A 240 33.51 7.69 -119.84
N THR A 241 33.55 6.75 -118.90
CA THR A 241 34.17 5.44 -119.11
C THR A 241 33.43 4.63 -120.18
N GLN A 242 32.09 4.57 -120.12
CA GLN A 242 31.28 3.92 -121.16
C GLN A 242 31.47 4.56 -122.54
N SER A 243 31.60 5.89 -122.61
CA SER A 243 31.93 6.59 -123.86
C SER A 243 33.34 6.25 -124.37
N LEU A 244 34.31 6.05 -123.47
CA LEU A 244 35.66 5.61 -123.82
C LEU A 244 35.68 4.14 -124.26
N GLU A 245 34.89 3.26 -123.66
CA GLU A 245 34.72 1.86 -124.09
C GLU A 245 34.01 1.77 -125.46
N ALA A 246 33.02 2.62 -125.71
CA ALA A 246 32.37 2.75 -127.03
C ALA A 246 33.36 3.27 -128.09
N ASN A 247 34.24 4.22 -127.73
CA ASN A 247 35.29 4.70 -128.63
C ASN A 247 36.41 3.67 -128.84
N ALA A 248 36.75 2.87 -127.83
CA ALA A 248 37.74 1.79 -127.93
C ALA A 248 37.25 0.67 -128.85
N SER A 249 36.00 0.21 -128.67
CA SER A 249 35.38 -0.79 -129.54
C SER A 249 35.16 -0.27 -130.97
N ALA A 250 34.84 1.01 -131.16
CA ALA A 250 34.87 1.65 -132.48
C ALA A 250 36.29 1.64 -133.10
N SER A 251 37.33 1.93 -132.31
CA SER A 251 38.73 1.89 -132.75
C SER A 251 39.21 0.48 -133.12
N GLU A 252 38.79 -0.56 -132.39
CA GLU A 252 39.06 -1.97 -132.74
C GLU A 252 38.35 -2.39 -134.04
N SER A 253 37.12 -1.92 -134.28
CA SER A 253 36.45 -2.16 -135.56
C SER A 253 37.16 -1.48 -136.75
N ALA A 254 37.74 -0.29 -136.51
CA ALA A 254 38.50 0.47 -137.51
C ALA A 254 39.89 -0.13 -137.77
N SER A 255 40.54 -0.73 -136.77
CA SER A 255 41.83 -1.41 -136.96
C SER A 255 41.68 -2.76 -137.66
N ALA A 256 40.62 -3.53 -137.35
CA ALA A 256 40.31 -4.80 -138.01
C ALA A 256 40.02 -4.62 -139.52
N SER A 257 39.31 -3.56 -139.91
CA SER A 257 39.06 -3.20 -141.31
C SER A 257 40.30 -2.64 -142.03
N ARG A 258 41.24 -2.03 -141.32
CA ARG A 258 42.51 -1.54 -141.90
C ARG A 258 43.53 -2.68 -142.10
N ALA A 259 43.49 -3.73 -141.28
CA ALA A 259 44.34 -4.91 -141.43
C ALA A 259 43.95 -5.76 -142.67
N THR A 260 42.65 -5.88 -142.97
CA THR A 260 42.16 -6.62 -144.14
C THR A 260 42.58 -5.97 -145.47
N ALA A 261 42.53 -4.64 -145.56
CA ALA A 261 42.96 -3.90 -146.76
C ALA A 261 44.48 -3.97 -147.06
N LEU A 262 45.31 -4.20 -146.03
CA LEU A 262 46.76 -4.38 -146.18
C LEU A 262 47.15 -5.82 -146.61
N GLN A 263 46.26 -6.80 -146.39
CA GLN A 263 46.46 -8.18 -146.82
C GLN A 263 46.34 -8.31 -148.36
N GLU A 264 45.31 -7.68 -148.96
CA GLU A 264 45.06 -7.74 -150.42
C GLU A 264 46.11 -7.00 -151.25
N THR A 265 46.65 -5.88 -150.74
CA THR A 265 47.66 -5.09 -151.44
C THR A 265 49.01 -5.81 -151.54
N LEU A 266 49.42 -6.57 -150.50
CA LEU A 266 50.63 -7.39 -150.55
C LEU A 266 50.52 -8.58 -151.51
N GLN A 267 49.33 -9.16 -151.67
CA GLN A 267 49.11 -10.31 -152.54
C GLN A 267 49.14 -9.94 -154.04
N THR A 268 48.98 -8.65 -154.37
CA THR A 268 48.98 -8.14 -155.75
C THR A 268 50.39 -7.77 -156.25
N VAL A 269 51.30 -7.36 -155.37
CA VAL A 269 52.68 -6.97 -155.74
C VAL A 269 53.57 -8.19 -156.02
N ALA A 270 53.31 -9.33 -155.38
CA ALA A 270 54.08 -10.56 -155.58
C ALA A 270 53.94 -11.16 -156.99
N GLY A 271 52.84 -10.91 -157.69
CA GLY A 271 52.56 -11.49 -159.02
C GLY A 271 53.18 -10.76 -160.22
N LEU A 272 53.74 -9.55 -160.04
CA LEU A 272 54.15 -8.67 -161.14
C LEU A 272 55.67 -8.60 -161.39
N LEU A 273 56.49 -9.34 -160.62
CA LEU A 273 57.96 -9.29 -160.70
C LEU A 273 58.62 -10.55 -161.30
N GLU A 274 57.85 -11.55 -161.73
CA GLU A 274 58.37 -12.86 -162.17
C GLU A 274 58.28 -13.08 -163.71
N GLN A 275 58.11 -12.02 -164.52
CA GLN A 275 57.94 -12.13 -165.98
C GLN A 275 58.63 -11.03 -166.82
N LEU A 276 59.94 -10.73 -166.66
CA LEU A 276 60.64 -9.86 -167.64
C LEU A 276 62.17 -9.99 -167.74
N VAL A 277 62.67 -11.22 -167.91
CA VAL A 277 64.01 -11.59 -168.42
C VAL A 277 63.85 -12.94 -169.15
N PRO A 278 64.41 -13.23 -170.36
CA PRO A 278 65.33 -12.47 -171.23
C PRO A 278 65.01 -12.41 -172.75
N MET A 279 65.40 -11.33 -173.44
CA MET A 279 65.75 -11.23 -174.88
C MET A 279 66.60 -9.95 -175.07
N ALA A 280 67.60 -9.77 -175.95
CA ALA A 280 68.46 -10.65 -176.75
C ALA A 280 69.75 -9.84 -177.11
N THR A 281 70.75 -10.43 -177.80
CA THR A 281 72.14 -9.91 -177.93
C THR A 281 72.53 -9.34 -179.32
N THR A 282 73.71 -8.67 -179.40
CA THR A 282 74.70 -8.55 -180.52
C THR A 282 74.96 -7.22 -181.29
N SER A 283 76.24 -6.77 -181.20
CA SER A 283 77.18 -6.18 -182.20
C SER A 283 76.98 -4.86 -183.01
N ASP A 284 78.08 -4.10 -183.10
CA ASP A 284 78.46 -2.95 -183.99
C ASP A 284 79.04 -3.49 -185.37
N PRO A 285 79.55 -2.73 -186.40
CA PRO A 285 79.95 -1.30 -186.46
C PRO A 285 79.70 -0.55 -187.82
N VAL A 286 80.47 0.54 -188.06
CA VAL A 286 80.71 1.34 -189.31
C VAL A 286 79.87 2.60 -189.55
N ALA A 287 80.40 3.74 -189.08
CA ALA A 287 80.21 5.10 -189.62
C ALA A 287 81.35 6.01 -189.11
N LEU A 288 82.62 5.82 -189.52
CA LEU A 288 83.21 6.18 -190.80
C LEU A 288 83.21 7.70 -191.11
N ALA A 289 84.34 8.32 -190.79
CA ALA A 289 85.08 9.27 -191.63
C ALA A 289 84.32 10.05 -192.73
N GLN A 290 83.75 11.20 -192.34
CA GLN A 290 83.88 12.46 -193.08
C GLN A 290 84.27 13.54 -192.04
N ALA A 291 85.29 14.39 -192.20
CA ALA A 291 86.12 14.63 -193.37
C ALA A 291 87.58 14.98 -192.98
N LEU A 292 88.52 14.51 -193.80
CA LEU A 292 89.93 14.94 -193.80
C LEU A 292 90.50 14.66 -195.21
N GLN A 293 90.76 15.69 -196.03
CA GLN A 293 91.56 15.51 -197.26
C GLN A 293 92.18 16.82 -197.79
N ALA A 294 93.35 16.67 -198.45
CA ALA A 294 94.27 17.67 -199.05
C ALA A 294 95.27 18.30 -198.05
N SER A 295 96.57 17.91 -197.96
CA SER A 295 97.59 17.48 -198.94
C SER A 295 98.05 18.63 -199.85
N VAL A 296 99.32 19.07 -199.92
CA VAL A 296 100.63 18.39 -200.17
C VAL A 296 100.83 17.92 -201.62
N ARG A 297 101.81 18.57 -202.29
CA ARG A 297 102.68 18.22 -203.45
C ARG A 297 103.40 19.52 -203.90
N ASP A 298 104.60 19.58 -204.47
CA ASP A 298 105.79 18.70 -204.45
C ASP A 298 106.99 19.49 -205.06
N ALA A 299 108.21 18.93 -205.10
CA ALA A 299 109.38 19.61 -205.67
C ALA A 299 110.36 18.69 -206.45
N THR A 300 110.99 19.21 -207.53
CA THR A 300 112.20 18.70 -208.23
C THR A 300 112.54 19.69 -209.38
N THR A 301 113.73 19.81 -210.00
CA THR A 301 114.99 19.04 -210.08
C THR A 301 116.21 19.98 -210.12
N ALA A 302 117.40 19.50 -209.74
CA ALA A 302 118.65 20.28 -209.78
C ALA A 302 119.72 19.71 -210.74
N GLN A 303 119.83 20.25 -211.96
CA GLN A 303 121.08 20.11 -212.75
C GLN A 303 121.40 21.30 -213.69
N GLN A 304 120.88 22.50 -213.40
CA GLN A 304 121.49 23.79 -213.84
C GLN A 304 122.67 24.22 -212.93
N SER A 305 123.33 23.20 -212.37
CA SER A 305 124.78 23.02 -212.29
C SER A 305 125.62 24.28 -212.49
N HIS A 306 126.00 24.88 -211.37
CA HIS A 306 127.08 25.87 -211.23
C HIS A 306 126.91 27.25 -211.87
N GLU A 307 126.01 27.45 -212.83
CA GLU A 307 125.47 28.78 -213.14
C GLU A 307 124.55 29.23 -211.99
N GLY A 308 123.75 28.28 -211.46
CA GLY A 308 123.13 28.39 -210.16
C GLY A 308 124.12 28.45 -208.97
N ARG A 309 125.45 28.55 -209.16
CA ARG A 309 126.38 28.88 -208.06
C ARG A 309 126.52 30.39 -207.83
N VAL A 310 126.15 31.23 -208.81
CA VAL A 310 125.96 32.66 -208.59
C VAL A 310 124.58 32.91 -207.96
N GLN A 311 123.52 32.26 -208.46
CA GLN A 311 122.20 32.28 -207.80
C GLN A 311 122.22 31.69 -206.38
N ARG A 312 123.18 30.82 -206.03
CA ARG A 312 123.35 30.32 -204.64
C ARG A 312 123.77 31.42 -203.67
N LEU A 313 124.53 32.42 -204.12
CA LEU A 313 124.88 33.58 -203.29
C LEU A 313 123.72 34.59 -203.18
N GLU A 314 122.87 34.67 -204.21
CA GLU A 314 121.62 35.43 -204.12
C GLU A 314 120.56 34.70 -203.27
N ALA A 315 120.56 33.36 -203.27
CA ALA A 315 119.71 32.54 -202.41
C ALA A 315 120.14 32.62 -200.93
N GLU A 316 121.44 32.64 -200.62
CA GLU A 316 121.92 32.85 -199.25
C GLU A 316 121.42 34.19 -198.66
N LYS A 317 121.39 35.25 -199.48
CA LYS A 317 120.81 36.55 -199.10
C LYS A 317 119.30 36.45 -198.80
N ALA A 318 118.55 35.67 -199.56
CA ALA A 318 117.12 35.46 -199.35
C ALA A 318 116.81 34.61 -198.10
N THR A 319 117.66 33.65 -197.74
CA THR A 319 117.53 32.92 -196.44
C THR A 319 117.68 33.85 -195.24
N ILE A 320 118.60 34.82 -195.30
CA ILE A 320 118.79 35.80 -194.20
C ILE A 320 117.56 36.70 -194.02
N GLU A 321 116.87 37.09 -195.10
CA GLU A 321 115.59 37.81 -194.99
C GLU A 321 114.45 36.93 -194.46
N LYS A 322 114.44 35.63 -194.77
CA LYS A 322 113.45 34.68 -194.26
C LYS A 322 113.61 34.42 -192.75
N ASP A 323 114.84 34.28 -192.28
CA ASP A 323 115.12 34.05 -190.86
C ASP A 323 114.78 35.29 -190.01
N LYS A 324 114.95 36.51 -190.56
CA LYS A 324 114.48 37.75 -189.95
C LYS A 324 112.95 37.75 -189.73
N ALA A 325 112.17 37.29 -190.71
CA ALA A 325 110.71 37.23 -190.60
C ALA A 325 110.22 36.21 -189.56
N ALA A 326 110.95 35.10 -189.38
CA ALA A 326 110.65 34.12 -188.33
C ALA A 326 110.79 34.72 -186.92
N ILE A 327 111.84 35.49 -186.68
CA ILE A 327 112.11 36.13 -185.37
C ILE A 327 111.05 37.19 -185.02
N GLU A 328 110.61 38.00 -185.99
CA GLU A 328 109.51 38.97 -185.79
C GLU A 328 108.15 38.32 -185.49
N THR A 329 107.99 37.03 -185.80
CA THR A 329 106.75 36.26 -185.50
C THR A 329 106.75 35.79 -184.04
N VAL A 330 107.85 35.19 -183.57
CA VAL A 330 108.01 34.71 -182.18
C VAL A 330 107.93 35.85 -181.15
N LEU A 331 108.42 37.04 -181.49
CA LEU A 331 108.30 38.23 -180.64
C LEU A 331 106.85 38.67 -180.40
N ARG A 332 105.95 38.39 -181.37
CA ARG A 332 104.54 38.77 -181.32
C ARG A 332 103.72 37.81 -180.45
N GLU A 333 104.02 36.51 -180.49
CA GLU A 333 103.37 35.48 -179.64
C GLU A 333 103.76 35.59 -178.16
N THR A 334 105.04 35.88 -177.88
CA THR A 334 105.54 36.11 -176.51
C THR A 334 104.95 37.36 -175.86
N THR A 335 104.61 38.39 -176.65
CA THR A 335 103.94 39.59 -176.13
C THR A 335 102.47 39.29 -175.74
N ALA A 336 101.76 38.46 -176.52
CA ALA A 336 100.36 38.11 -176.25
C ALA A 336 100.17 37.25 -174.99
N SER A 337 101.13 36.35 -174.72
CA SER A 337 101.10 35.45 -173.56
C SER A 337 101.39 36.16 -172.22
N LEU A 338 102.09 37.30 -172.25
CA LEU A 338 102.36 38.11 -171.05
C LEU A 338 101.10 38.82 -170.51
N GLU A 339 100.25 39.34 -171.39
CA GLU A 339 99.02 40.06 -170.97
C GLU A 339 97.95 39.11 -170.40
N THR A 340 97.87 37.87 -170.90
CA THR A 340 97.00 36.84 -170.29
C THR A 340 97.43 36.47 -168.87
N ALA A 341 98.75 36.47 -168.58
CA ALA A 341 99.24 36.21 -167.23
C ALA A 341 98.90 37.34 -166.23
N LYS A 342 98.95 38.62 -166.66
CA LYS A 342 98.50 39.76 -165.82
C LYS A 342 97.02 39.67 -165.45
N ALA A 343 96.16 39.31 -166.41
CA ALA A 343 94.72 39.18 -166.16
C ALA A 343 94.41 38.11 -165.10
N ALA A 344 95.12 36.97 -165.13
CA ALA A 344 94.97 35.91 -164.14
C ALA A 344 95.37 36.34 -162.72
N ALA A 345 96.48 37.09 -162.58
CA ALA A 345 96.95 37.57 -161.28
C ALA A 345 95.96 38.53 -160.60
N SER A 346 95.34 39.45 -161.35
CA SER A 346 94.31 40.36 -160.83
C SER A 346 93.06 39.63 -160.31
N SER A 347 92.65 38.55 -160.99
CA SER A 347 91.51 37.72 -160.57
C SER A 347 91.76 37.03 -159.22
N ALA A 348 92.96 36.46 -159.03
CA ALA A 348 93.34 35.77 -157.79
C ALA A 348 93.35 36.73 -156.57
N GLN A 349 93.83 37.95 -156.74
CA GLN A 349 93.84 38.96 -155.67
C GLN A 349 92.41 39.30 -155.19
N THR A 350 91.43 39.33 -156.09
CA THR A 350 90.04 39.66 -155.77
C THR A 350 89.38 38.55 -154.94
N GLN A 351 89.66 37.28 -155.26
CA GLN A 351 89.16 36.13 -154.49
C GLN A 351 89.70 36.08 -153.06
N LEU A 352 90.97 36.47 -152.87
CA LEU A 352 91.63 36.47 -151.56
C LEU A 352 91.00 37.48 -150.59
N SER A 353 90.63 38.67 -151.08
CA SER A 353 89.88 39.67 -150.30
C SER A 353 88.45 39.22 -149.95
N SER A 354 87.79 38.45 -150.82
CA SER A 354 86.47 37.88 -150.53
C SER A 354 86.51 36.95 -149.31
N LEU A 355 87.43 35.97 -149.31
CA LEU A 355 87.56 34.97 -148.24
C LEU A 355 87.92 35.59 -146.88
N GLN A 356 88.73 36.66 -146.88
CA GLN A 356 89.02 37.41 -145.63
C GLN A 356 87.76 38.06 -145.03
N SER A 357 86.84 38.55 -145.87
CA SER A 357 85.60 39.17 -145.40
C SER A 357 84.60 38.14 -144.83
N GLU A 358 84.49 36.96 -145.45
CA GLU A 358 83.62 35.86 -144.97
C GLU A 358 84.12 35.29 -143.64
N THR A 359 85.44 35.13 -143.50
CA THR A 359 86.06 34.63 -142.26
C THR A 359 85.81 35.58 -141.07
N SER A 360 85.84 36.89 -141.32
CA SER A 360 85.53 37.93 -140.31
C SER A 360 84.08 37.85 -139.82
N TRP A 361 83.13 37.68 -140.74
CA TRP A 361 81.71 37.53 -140.40
C TRP A 361 81.41 36.26 -139.60
N ALA A 362 82.01 35.12 -139.98
CA ALA A 362 81.84 33.86 -139.26
C ALA A 362 82.38 33.93 -137.82
N ALA A 363 83.53 34.56 -137.61
CA ALA A 363 84.12 34.77 -136.29
C ALA A 363 83.22 35.63 -135.38
N SER A 364 82.66 36.72 -135.93
CA SER A 364 81.75 37.60 -135.18
C SER A 364 80.45 36.88 -134.77
N GLY A 365 79.89 36.06 -135.66
CA GLY A 365 78.69 35.26 -135.36
C GLY A 365 78.89 34.25 -134.23
N LEU A 366 80.02 33.53 -134.23
CA LEU A 366 80.37 32.60 -133.15
C LEU A 366 80.58 33.32 -131.81
N GLN A 367 81.20 34.50 -131.83
CA GLN A 367 81.43 35.30 -130.62
C GLN A 367 80.10 35.83 -130.03
N SER A 368 79.13 36.19 -130.85
CA SER A 368 77.77 36.55 -130.41
C SER A 368 77.01 35.36 -129.81
N GLN A 369 77.11 34.15 -130.40
CA GLN A 369 76.53 32.94 -129.81
C GLN A 369 77.15 32.60 -128.46
N LEU A 370 78.47 32.73 -128.33
CA LEU A 370 79.18 32.44 -127.08
C LEU A 370 78.79 33.41 -125.95
N ALA A 371 78.61 34.70 -126.27
CA ALA A 371 78.04 35.67 -125.32
C ALA A 371 76.60 35.30 -124.91
N SER A 372 75.73 34.95 -125.87
CA SER A 372 74.35 34.53 -125.57
C SER A 372 74.28 33.27 -124.68
N LEU A 373 75.20 32.31 -124.84
CA LEU A 373 75.27 31.11 -124.01
C LEU A 373 75.82 31.42 -122.61
N GLN A 374 76.74 32.39 -122.48
CA GLN A 374 77.22 32.87 -121.18
C GLN A 374 76.10 33.56 -120.39
N ASP A 375 75.28 34.39 -121.04
CA ASP A 375 74.13 35.04 -120.39
C ASP A 375 73.03 34.04 -120.00
N GLN A 376 72.75 33.03 -120.84
CA GLN A 376 71.82 31.94 -120.48
C GLN A 376 72.32 31.12 -119.29
N LEU A 377 73.63 30.77 -119.26
CA LEU A 377 74.22 30.05 -118.13
C LEU A 377 74.15 30.87 -116.84
N ARG A 378 74.32 32.20 -116.94
CA ARG A 378 74.20 33.12 -115.81
C ARG A 378 72.76 33.20 -115.29
N SER A 379 71.76 33.36 -116.17
CA SER A 379 70.34 33.34 -115.81
C SER A 379 69.96 32.03 -115.10
N ALA A 380 70.34 30.88 -115.66
CA ALA A 380 70.07 29.58 -115.05
C ALA A 380 70.77 29.40 -113.68
N THR A 381 71.94 30.03 -113.48
CA THR A 381 72.63 30.02 -112.18
C THR A 381 71.91 30.87 -111.14
N ASP A 382 71.44 32.06 -111.54
CA ASP A 382 70.68 32.97 -110.67
C ASP A 382 69.29 32.38 -110.31
N GLU A 383 68.63 31.71 -111.27
CA GLU A 383 67.38 30.94 -111.05
C GLU A 383 67.59 29.77 -110.09
N LEU A 384 68.66 28.98 -110.24
CA LEU A 384 68.99 27.88 -109.33
C LEU A 384 69.23 28.38 -107.90
N GLN A 385 69.94 29.51 -107.76
CA GLN A 385 70.18 30.17 -106.47
C GLN A 385 68.85 30.63 -105.83
N SER A 386 67.96 31.25 -106.61
CA SER A 386 66.61 31.65 -106.17
C SER A 386 65.75 30.47 -105.72
N HIS A 387 65.74 29.37 -106.47
CA HIS A 387 65.03 28.14 -106.08
C HIS A 387 65.59 27.53 -104.79
N LYS A 388 66.91 27.58 -104.58
CA LYS A 388 67.55 27.12 -103.34
C LYS A 388 67.16 27.98 -102.14
N GLU A 389 67.03 29.30 -102.31
CA GLU A 389 66.51 30.19 -101.27
C GLU A 389 65.03 29.94 -100.97
N MET A 390 64.18 29.73 -101.99
CA MET A 390 62.78 29.36 -101.77
C MET A 390 62.66 28.04 -101.00
N LEU A 391 63.42 27.00 -101.39
CA LEU A 391 63.40 25.72 -100.69
C LEU A 391 63.81 25.85 -99.21
N SER A 392 64.79 26.72 -98.92
CA SER A 392 65.21 27.05 -97.56
C SER A 392 64.09 27.73 -96.75
N ARG A 393 63.40 28.70 -97.36
CA ARG A 393 62.26 29.40 -96.73
C ARG A 393 61.10 28.45 -96.45
N GLU A 394 60.70 27.63 -97.41
CA GLU A 394 59.65 26.61 -97.25
C GLU A 394 60.00 25.59 -96.15
N THR A 395 61.27 25.18 -96.07
CA THR A 395 61.75 24.29 -95.00
C THR A 395 61.61 24.96 -93.63
N SER A 396 62.03 26.23 -93.50
CA SER A 396 61.89 26.98 -92.24
C SER A 396 60.42 27.26 -91.85
N GLN A 397 59.52 27.48 -92.82
CA GLN A 397 58.08 27.61 -92.56
C GLN A 397 57.46 26.30 -92.09
N LYS A 398 57.83 25.17 -92.72
CA LYS A 398 57.42 23.84 -92.28
C LYS A 398 57.86 23.57 -90.84
N ASP A 399 59.11 23.89 -90.49
CA ASP A 399 59.63 23.68 -89.15
C ASP A 399 58.92 24.57 -88.12
N ALA A 400 58.60 25.82 -88.46
CA ALA A 400 57.78 26.71 -87.61
C ALA A 400 56.35 26.16 -87.39
N LEU A 401 55.65 25.76 -88.44
CA LEU A 401 54.31 25.15 -88.34
C LEU A 401 54.34 23.82 -87.56
N GLN A 402 55.44 23.08 -87.64
CA GLN A 402 55.63 21.85 -86.87
C GLN A 402 55.80 22.13 -85.36
N VAL A 403 56.36 23.29 -84.98
CA VAL A 403 56.44 23.76 -83.59
C VAL A 403 55.06 24.20 -83.10
N GLU A 404 54.34 25.06 -83.84
CA GLU A 404 52.98 25.50 -83.47
C GLU A 404 52.03 24.30 -83.29
N LEU A 405 52.09 23.30 -84.18
CA LEU A 405 51.28 22.09 -84.08
C LEU A 405 51.64 21.22 -82.86
N ASN A 406 52.87 21.29 -82.36
CA ASN A 406 53.29 20.62 -81.13
C ASN A 406 52.82 21.42 -79.89
N GLU A 407 52.86 22.75 -79.92
CA GLU A 407 52.31 23.60 -78.84
C GLU A 407 50.80 23.41 -78.70
N LEU A 408 50.04 23.49 -79.80
CA LEU A 408 48.59 23.24 -79.80
C LEU A 408 48.21 21.83 -79.30
N ARG A 409 49.07 20.83 -79.52
CA ARG A 409 48.89 19.48 -78.94
C ARG A 409 49.13 19.45 -77.43
N MET A 410 50.10 20.21 -76.93
CA MET A 410 50.37 20.34 -75.50
C MET A 410 49.24 21.10 -74.80
N GLU A 411 48.74 22.19 -75.39
CA GLU A 411 47.57 22.92 -74.90
C GLU A 411 46.32 22.04 -74.86
N LEU A 412 46.00 21.34 -75.95
CA LEU A 412 44.87 20.39 -76.00
C LEU A 412 44.99 19.27 -74.94
N SER A 413 46.21 18.83 -74.65
CA SER A 413 46.48 17.84 -73.60
C SER A 413 46.26 18.44 -72.19
N HIS A 414 46.67 19.71 -71.99
CA HIS A 414 46.46 20.43 -70.74
C HIS A 414 44.97 20.71 -70.48
N GLU A 415 44.23 21.18 -71.49
CA GLU A 415 42.79 21.37 -71.43
C GLU A 415 42.03 20.06 -71.15
N LYS A 416 42.41 18.95 -71.81
CA LYS A 416 41.87 17.63 -71.47
C LYS A 416 42.15 17.22 -70.02
N SER A 417 43.30 17.62 -69.47
CA SER A 417 43.61 17.38 -68.06
C SER A 417 42.74 18.23 -67.13
N GLN A 418 42.58 19.53 -67.42
CA GLN A 418 41.73 20.44 -66.63
C GLN A 418 40.26 20.01 -66.67
N HIS A 419 39.71 19.70 -67.84
CA HIS A 419 38.33 19.21 -67.95
C HIS A 419 38.12 17.90 -67.18
N LYS A 420 39.16 17.05 -67.08
CA LYS A 420 39.09 15.80 -66.32
C LYS A 420 39.08 16.03 -64.81
N SER A 421 39.83 17.00 -64.28
CA SER A 421 39.76 17.39 -62.86
C SER A 421 38.46 18.15 -62.55
N GLN A 422 38.04 19.09 -63.40
CA GLN A 422 36.75 19.78 -63.25
C GLN A 422 35.58 18.78 -63.26
N SER A 423 35.65 17.72 -64.07
CA SER A 423 34.66 16.64 -64.07
C SER A 423 34.68 15.79 -62.80
N SER A 424 35.81 15.63 -62.10
CA SER A 424 35.82 14.96 -60.79
C SER A 424 35.29 15.87 -59.67
N ASP A 425 35.56 17.17 -59.76
CA ASP A 425 35.05 18.16 -58.79
C ASP A 425 33.53 18.36 -58.94
N LEU A 426 33.00 18.27 -60.17
CA LEU A 426 31.55 18.24 -60.41
C LEU A 426 30.90 16.98 -59.82
N ALA A 427 31.59 15.84 -59.87
CA ALA A 427 31.11 14.59 -59.28
C ALA A 427 31.15 14.60 -57.75
N SER A 428 32.17 15.20 -57.12
CA SER A 428 32.21 15.38 -55.66
C SER A 428 31.14 16.36 -55.20
N LEU A 429 30.96 17.50 -55.88
CA LEU A 429 29.90 18.45 -55.58
C LEU A 429 28.50 17.83 -55.73
N GLN A 430 28.27 16.94 -56.71
CA GLN A 430 27.02 16.18 -56.81
C GLN A 430 26.81 15.22 -55.63
N ALA A 431 27.88 14.56 -55.14
CA ALA A 431 27.83 13.72 -53.95
C ALA A 431 27.53 14.54 -52.69
N ASP A 432 28.17 15.70 -52.53
CA ASP A 432 27.95 16.62 -51.41
C ASP A 432 26.53 17.21 -51.42
N ILE A 433 25.98 17.55 -52.59
CA ILE A 433 24.58 17.97 -52.74
C ILE A 433 23.62 16.83 -52.36
N ALA A 434 23.94 15.58 -52.73
CA ALA A 434 23.13 14.42 -52.34
C ALA A 434 23.19 14.16 -50.81
N ALA A 435 24.38 14.26 -50.21
CA ALA A 435 24.56 14.16 -48.76
C ALA A 435 23.83 15.28 -48.00
N GLY A 436 23.94 16.52 -48.46
CA GLY A 436 23.22 17.67 -47.90
C GLY A 436 21.69 17.52 -47.99
N LYS A 437 21.17 17.00 -49.11
CA LYS A 437 19.73 16.67 -49.24
C LYS A 437 19.30 15.58 -48.26
N ALA A 438 20.11 14.54 -48.07
CA ALA A 438 19.83 13.50 -47.08
C ALA A 438 19.84 14.06 -45.65
N GLN A 439 20.79 14.94 -45.32
CA GLN A 439 20.87 15.59 -44.01
C GLN A 439 19.69 16.53 -43.74
N ILE A 440 19.24 17.29 -44.75
CA ILE A 440 18.02 18.12 -44.66
C ILE A 440 16.79 17.25 -44.42
N ALA A 441 16.66 16.11 -45.11
CA ALA A 441 15.55 15.17 -44.90
C ALA A 441 15.57 14.57 -43.49
N GLN A 442 16.75 14.20 -42.97
CA GLN A 442 16.92 13.72 -41.60
C GLN A 442 16.53 14.79 -40.56
N LEU A 443 17.02 16.03 -40.70
CA LEU A 443 16.66 17.13 -39.80
C LEU A 443 15.15 17.47 -39.86
N ALA A 444 14.51 17.33 -41.02
CA ALA A 444 13.07 17.48 -41.15
C ALA A 444 12.29 16.37 -40.41
N GLN A 445 12.78 15.12 -40.45
CA GLN A 445 12.23 14.02 -39.66
C GLN A 445 12.43 14.25 -38.17
N GLU A 446 13.65 14.58 -37.72
CA GLU A 446 13.96 14.86 -36.31
C GLU A 446 13.10 16.01 -35.76
N LYS A 447 12.89 17.09 -36.54
CA LYS A 447 11.96 18.17 -36.19
C LYS A 447 10.52 17.68 -36.04
N SER A 448 10.04 16.82 -36.94
CA SER A 448 8.71 16.23 -36.88
C SER A 448 8.52 15.37 -35.63
N GLU A 449 9.51 14.52 -35.32
CA GLU A 449 9.51 13.70 -34.11
C GLU A 449 9.58 14.54 -32.83
N LEU A 450 10.35 15.63 -32.83
CA LEU A 450 10.45 16.54 -31.69
C LEU A 450 9.13 17.28 -31.43
N MET A 451 8.45 17.77 -32.47
CA MET A 451 7.10 18.34 -32.36
C MET A 451 6.10 17.29 -31.84
N ALA A 452 6.11 16.08 -32.39
CA ALA A 452 5.24 15.01 -31.93
C ALA A 452 5.51 14.55 -30.47
N ARG A 453 6.72 14.74 -29.95
CA ARG A 453 7.04 14.56 -28.51
C ARG A 453 6.57 15.73 -27.67
N HIS A 454 6.75 16.96 -28.14
CA HIS A 454 6.29 18.18 -27.49
C HIS A 454 4.75 18.19 -27.31
N ASP A 455 4.00 17.82 -28.35
CA ASP A 455 2.54 17.79 -28.31
C ASP A 455 2.02 16.71 -27.33
N ARG A 456 2.71 15.56 -27.23
CA ARG A 456 2.43 14.55 -26.20
C ARG A 456 2.70 15.11 -24.80
N PHE A 457 3.84 15.79 -24.61
CA PHE A 457 4.18 16.38 -23.32
C PHE A 457 3.16 17.44 -22.87
N LEU A 458 2.71 18.32 -23.78
CA LEU A 458 1.64 19.27 -23.51
C LEU A 458 0.32 18.59 -23.12
N LYS A 459 -0.04 17.51 -23.83
CA LYS A 459 -1.23 16.72 -23.50
C LYS A 459 -1.11 16.06 -22.12
N ASP A 460 0.03 15.44 -21.82
CA ASP A 460 0.30 14.81 -20.52
C ASP A 460 0.27 15.84 -19.38
N GLU A 461 0.80 17.06 -19.59
CA GLU A 461 0.70 18.15 -18.64
C GLU A 461 -0.74 18.62 -18.42
N GLU A 462 -1.55 18.74 -19.47
CA GLU A 462 -2.97 19.12 -19.30
C GLU A 462 -3.78 18.01 -18.62
N GLU A 463 -3.52 16.74 -18.94
CA GLU A 463 -4.11 15.60 -18.21
C GLU A 463 -3.70 15.59 -16.72
N LYS A 464 -2.45 15.93 -16.39
CA LYS A 464 -2.01 16.12 -14.99
C LYS A 464 -2.74 17.29 -14.33
N LYS A 465 -2.86 18.45 -14.99
CA LYS A 465 -3.60 19.60 -14.43
C LYS A 465 -5.07 19.27 -14.17
N VAL A 466 -5.72 18.50 -15.05
CA VAL A 466 -7.09 18.01 -14.83
C VAL A 466 -7.15 17.07 -13.62
N LYS A 467 -6.23 16.11 -13.51
CA LYS A 467 -6.15 15.20 -12.34
C LYS A 467 -5.89 15.96 -11.03
N VAL A 468 -5.01 16.96 -11.04
CA VAL A 468 -4.75 17.83 -9.87
C VAL A 468 -6.00 18.64 -9.50
N LYS A 469 -6.71 19.24 -10.46
CA LYS A 469 -7.99 19.94 -10.22
C LYS A 469 -9.03 19.01 -9.58
N GLN A 470 -9.18 17.80 -10.11
CA GLN A 470 -10.09 16.77 -9.56
C GLN A 470 -9.70 16.37 -8.13
N TYR A 471 -8.40 16.17 -7.87
CA TYR A 471 -7.89 15.82 -6.54
C TYR A 471 -8.10 16.94 -5.51
N VAL A 472 -7.86 18.20 -5.89
CA VAL A 472 -8.14 19.38 -5.05
C VAL A 472 -9.64 19.52 -4.77
N GLN A 473 -10.50 19.27 -5.76
CA GLN A 473 -11.95 19.28 -5.60
C GLN A 473 -12.44 18.15 -4.67
N ALA A 474 -11.86 16.95 -4.77
CA ALA A 474 -12.14 15.84 -3.87
C ALA A 474 -11.73 16.18 -2.43
N LEU A 475 -10.51 16.67 -2.20
CA LEU A 475 -10.03 17.11 -0.89
C LEU A 475 -10.88 18.24 -0.29
N THR A 476 -11.36 19.18 -1.12
CA THR A 476 -12.25 20.25 -0.66
C THR A 476 -13.61 19.70 -0.24
N THR A 477 -14.12 18.70 -0.95
CA THR A 477 -15.37 18.00 -0.61
C THR A 477 -15.22 17.19 0.68
N GLU A 478 -14.12 16.48 0.87
CA GLU A 478 -13.83 15.75 2.12
C GLU A 478 -13.62 16.71 3.30
N LYS A 479 -12.91 17.82 3.10
CA LYS A 479 -12.77 18.88 4.10
C LYS A 479 -14.13 19.42 4.53
N GLN A 480 -15.05 19.66 3.59
CA GLN A 480 -16.40 20.12 3.94
C GLN A 480 -17.16 19.06 4.74
N LYS A 481 -17.17 17.79 4.29
CA LYS A 481 -17.79 16.68 5.04
C LYS A 481 -17.21 16.53 6.45
N ALA A 482 -15.91 16.73 6.62
CA ALA A 482 -15.26 16.69 7.94
C ALA A 482 -15.70 17.86 8.84
N LEU A 483 -15.85 19.07 8.28
CA LEU A 483 -16.40 20.22 9.00
C LEU A 483 -17.87 20.01 9.40
N ASP A 484 -18.68 19.46 8.49
CA ASP A 484 -20.09 19.14 8.75
C ASP A 484 -20.21 18.07 9.86
N ALA A 485 -19.35 17.04 9.83
CA ALA A 485 -19.27 16.01 10.87
C ALA A 485 -18.80 16.57 12.23
N ILE A 486 -17.82 17.48 12.24
CA ILE A 486 -17.41 18.21 13.46
C ILE A 486 -18.59 19.04 14.00
N GLY A 487 -19.35 19.69 13.12
CA GLY A 487 -20.58 20.42 13.49
C GLY A 487 -21.61 19.52 14.16
N GLN A 488 -21.89 18.35 13.58
CA GLN A 488 -22.81 17.36 14.16
C GLN A 488 -22.32 16.86 15.53
N VAL A 489 -21.05 16.44 15.64
CA VAL A 489 -20.48 15.97 16.92
C VAL A 489 -20.50 17.07 17.99
N THR A 490 -20.34 18.34 17.59
CA THR A 490 -20.45 19.49 18.50
C THR A 490 -21.88 19.64 19.03
N ALA A 491 -22.88 19.55 18.13
CA ALA A 491 -24.30 19.59 18.51
C ALA A 491 -24.70 18.40 19.41
N ASP A 492 -24.22 17.19 19.11
CA ASP A 492 -24.46 15.99 19.91
C ASP A 492 -23.82 16.10 21.31
N LEU A 493 -22.60 16.66 21.41
CA LEU A 493 -21.94 16.94 22.68
C LEU A 493 -22.70 17.99 23.52
N GLU A 494 -23.22 19.03 22.88
CA GLU A 494 -24.02 20.05 23.57
C GLU A 494 -25.38 19.51 24.03
N GLY A 495 -26.03 18.68 23.21
CA GLY A 495 -27.21 17.90 23.59
C GLY A 495 -26.95 16.96 24.77
N ALA A 496 -25.84 16.22 24.75
CA ALA A 496 -25.44 15.34 25.84
C ALA A 496 -25.13 16.12 27.14
N ARG A 497 -24.44 17.26 27.06
CA ARG A 497 -24.21 18.16 28.21
C ARG A 497 -25.52 18.66 28.80
N LYS A 498 -26.48 19.06 27.97
CA LYS A 498 -27.82 19.48 28.41
C LYS A 498 -28.57 18.35 29.11
N ALA A 499 -28.53 17.13 28.56
CA ALA A 499 -29.15 15.95 29.17
C ALA A 499 -28.50 15.53 30.50
N ILE A 500 -27.18 15.71 30.65
CA ILE A 500 -26.48 15.51 31.92
C ILE A 500 -26.94 16.56 32.94
N ALA A 501 -26.92 17.85 32.59
CA ALA A 501 -27.37 18.92 33.47
C ALA A 501 -28.84 18.77 33.92
N GLU A 502 -29.72 18.28 33.04
CA GLU A 502 -31.11 17.95 33.39
C GLU A 502 -31.20 16.77 34.37
N LYS A 503 -30.40 15.71 34.16
CA LYS A 503 -30.32 14.59 35.10
C LYS A 503 -29.74 14.99 36.45
N ASP A 504 -28.71 15.83 36.48
CA ASP A 504 -28.11 16.33 37.72
C ASP A 504 -29.13 17.17 38.50
N GLY A 505 -29.89 18.04 37.81
CA GLY A 505 -31.02 18.76 38.41
C GLY A 505 -32.12 17.84 38.97
N LEU A 506 -32.42 16.72 38.30
CA LEU A 506 -33.35 15.70 38.80
C LEU A 506 -32.77 14.90 39.99
N PHE A 507 -31.47 14.62 40.00
CA PHE A 507 -30.80 13.98 41.13
C PHE A 507 -30.78 14.89 42.35
N GLU A 508 -30.45 16.17 42.19
CA GLU A 508 -30.47 17.16 43.27
C GLU A 508 -31.88 17.32 43.84
N LYS A 509 -32.90 17.38 42.97
CA LYS A 509 -34.31 17.39 43.40
C LYS A 509 -34.70 16.12 44.18
N ARG A 510 -34.25 14.94 43.74
CA ARG A 510 -34.48 13.68 44.47
C ARG A 510 -33.72 13.63 45.79
N MET A 511 -32.50 14.15 45.86
CA MET A 511 -31.73 14.23 47.10
C MET A 511 -32.39 15.18 48.11
N ALA A 512 -32.88 16.33 47.65
CA ALA A 512 -33.68 17.24 48.46
C ALA A 512 -34.98 16.59 48.97
N GLU A 513 -35.70 15.85 48.11
CA GLU A 513 -36.92 15.11 48.48
C GLU A 513 -36.64 13.98 49.49
N ILE A 514 -35.56 13.21 49.31
CA ILE A 514 -35.11 12.17 50.24
C ILE A 514 -34.74 12.80 51.58
N LYS A 515 -34.00 13.92 51.57
CA LYS A 515 -33.62 14.65 52.79
C LYS A 515 -34.86 15.16 53.53
N ALA A 516 -35.83 15.76 52.82
CA ALA A 516 -37.09 16.21 53.40
C ALA A 516 -37.87 15.03 54.02
N LYS A 517 -38.12 13.96 53.26
CA LYS A 517 -38.80 12.75 53.77
C LYS A 517 -38.08 12.09 54.94
N THR A 518 -36.75 12.20 55.00
CA THR A 518 -35.95 11.68 56.11
C THR A 518 -36.11 12.56 57.35
N MET A 519 -36.11 13.89 57.21
CA MET A 519 -36.39 14.82 58.31
C MET A 519 -37.84 14.68 58.83
N ASP A 520 -38.82 14.54 57.94
CA ASP A 520 -40.22 14.28 58.31
C ASP A 520 -40.36 12.97 59.11
N LYS A 521 -39.66 11.91 58.70
CA LYS A 521 -39.59 10.65 59.46
C LYS A 521 -38.90 10.81 60.81
N PHE A 522 -37.82 11.57 60.90
CA PHE A 522 -37.18 11.85 62.19
C PHE A 522 -38.13 12.61 63.14
N ALA A 523 -38.82 13.64 62.64
CA ALA A 523 -39.83 14.36 63.42
C ALA A 523 -40.99 13.46 63.85
N GLU A 524 -41.43 12.52 63.00
CA GLU A 524 -42.47 11.56 63.37
C GLU A 524 -41.98 10.53 64.39
N HIS A 525 -40.75 10.01 64.25
CA HIS A 525 -40.15 9.15 65.27
C HIS A 525 -39.97 9.88 66.61
N GLU A 526 -39.63 11.17 66.59
CA GLU A 526 -39.53 12.00 67.80
C GLU A 526 -40.90 12.21 68.47
N ARG A 527 -41.98 12.41 67.70
CA ARG A 527 -43.36 12.41 68.22
C ARG A 527 -43.73 11.06 68.83
N VAL A 528 -43.44 9.95 68.16
CA VAL A 528 -43.72 8.59 68.67
C VAL A 528 -42.94 8.31 69.95
N ILE A 529 -41.66 8.68 70.03
CA ILE A 529 -40.85 8.56 71.25
C ILE A 529 -41.42 9.43 72.37
N THR A 530 -41.85 10.65 72.08
CA THR A 530 -42.46 11.55 73.08
C THR A 530 -43.77 10.99 73.61
N LYS A 531 -44.65 10.51 72.72
CA LYS A 531 -45.90 9.85 73.10
C LYS A 531 -45.65 8.57 73.91
N ALA A 532 -44.66 7.76 73.53
CA ALA A 532 -44.29 6.55 74.27
C ALA A 532 -43.73 6.89 75.67
N LYS A 533 -43.00 8.00 75.83
CA LYS A 533 -42.60 8.52 77.15
C LYS A 533 -43.81 8.95 77.97
N GLU A 534 -44.73 9.74 77.41
CA GLU A 534 -45.96 10.15 78.10
C GLU A 534 -46.82 8.94 78.53
N GLU A 535 -46.93 7.92 77.68
CA GLU A 535 -47.63 6.67 77.99
C GLU A 535 -46.91 5.87 79.08
N ASN A 536 -45.57 5.81 79.05
CA ASN A 536 -44.78 5.17 80.10
C ASN A 536 -44.88 5.91 81.45
N ASP A 537 -44.88 7.23 81.45
CA ASP A 537 -45.07 8.06 82.65
C ASP A 537 -46.48 7.87 83.22
N ARG A 538 -47.52 7.84 82.36
CA ARG A 538 -48.90 7.50 82.77
C ARG A 538 -48.99 6.09 83.36
N LEU A 539 -48.34 5.09 82.75
CA LEU A 539 -48.30 3.72 83.26
C LEU A 539 -47.54 3.66 84.59
N SER A 540 -46.45 4.40 84.76
CA SER A 540 -45.70 4.55 86.01
C SER A 540 -46.58 5.13 87.12
N ASP A 541 -47.39 6.16 86.82
CA ASP A 541 -48.32 6.73 87.78
C ASP A 541 -49.52 5.82 88.09
N VAL A 542 -49.99 5.01 87.13
CA VAL A 542 -50.97 3.95 87.39
C VAL A 542 -50.36 2.86 88.28
N ILE A 543 -49.12 2.44 88.05
CA ILE A 543 -48.40 1.49 88.91
C ILE A 543 -48.28 2.05 90.33
N LYS A 544 -47.83 3.31 90.52
CA LYS A 544 -47.77 3.95 91.84
C LYS A 544 -49.13 3.99 92.56
N LYS A 545 -50.22 4.25 91.82
CA LYS A 545 -51.59 4.21 92.37
C LYS A 545 -51.99 2.80 92.79
N LEU A 546 -51.75 1.80 91.94
CA LEU A 546 -52.02 0.39 92.27
C LEU A 546 -51.15 -0.10 93.44
N GLU A 547 -49.89 0.31 93.55
CA GLU A 547 -49.05 0.02 94.71
C GLU A 547 -49.59 0.65 96.00
N ALA A 548 -50.10 1.88 95.94
CA ALA A 548 -50.74 2.55 97.07
C ALA A 548 -52.06 1.86 97.46
N GLU A 549 -52.85 1.43 96.47
CA GLU A 549 -54.08 0.67 96.69
C GLU A 549 -53.81 -0.73 97.26
N VAL A 550 -52.81 -1.45 96.75
CA VAL A 550 -52.34 -2.73 97.32
C VAL A 550 -51.83 -2.55 98.75
N LYS A 551 -51.12 -1.45 99.06
CA LYS A 551 -50.75 -1.10 100.44
C LYS A 551 -51.98 -0.83 101.32
N SER A 552 -53.00 -0.13 100.82
CA SER A 552 -54.27 0.09 101.54
C SER A 552 -55.05 -1.21 101.78
N LEU A 553 -55.14 -2.08 100.77
CA LEU A 553 -55.78 -3.39 100.86
C LEU A 553 -55.00 -4.34 101.78
N SER A 554 -53.67 -4.25 101.83
CA SER A 554 -52.82 -4.97 102.79
C SER A 554 -53.13 -4.56 104.23
N VAL A 555 -53.29 -3.26 104.51
CA VAL A 555 -53.70 -2.76 105.84
C VAL A 555 -55.10 -3.26 106.20
N LYS A 556 -56.09 -3.10 105.31
CA LYS A 556 -57.47 -3.60 105.54
C LYS A 556 -57.54 -5.12 105.70
N LYS A 557 -56.72 -5.87 104.96
CA LYS A 557 -56.57 -7.32 105.11
C LYS A 557 -56.03 -7.66 106.49
N LYS A 558 -55.06 -6.90 106.99
CA LYS A 558 -54.51 -7.11 108.34
C LYS A 558 -55.54 -6.83 109.45
N GLU A 559 -56.34 -5.77 109.32
CA GLU A 559 -57.46 -5.50 110.24
C GLU A 559 -58.49 -6.64 110.23
N ALA A 560 -58.86 -7.16 109.06
CA ALA A 560 -59.75 -8.32 108.94
C ALA A 560 -59.12 -9.64 109.46
N GLU A 561 -57.80 -9.80 109.33
CA GLU A 561 -57.06 -10.93 109.92
C GLU A 561 -57.01 -10.84 111.46
N ASP A 562 -56.88 -9.65 112.03
CA ASP A 562 -56.93 -9.46 113.50
C ASP A 562 -58.34 -9.73 114.06
N GLU A 563 -59.43 -9.23 113.44
CA GLU A 563 -60.81 -9.54 113.83
C GLU A 563 -61.14 -11.04 113.72
N THR A 564 -60.68 -11.71 112.65
CA THR A 564 -60.89 -13.15 112.48
C THR A 564 -60.03 -13.99 113.42
N MET A 565 -58.84 -13.52 113.80
CA MET A 565 -57.99 -14.20 114.79
C MET A 565 -58.54 -14.05 116.22
N GLU A 566 -59.22 -12.94 116.54
CA GLU A 566 -59.97 -12.77 117.78
C GLU A 566 -61.23 -13.67 117.83
N SER A 567 -61.96 -13.77 116.71
CA SER A 567 -63.06 -14.74 116.52
C SER A 567 -62.59 -16.19 116.70
N LEU A 568 -61.43 -16.55 116.14
CA LEU A 568 -60.83 -17.89 116.28
C LEU A 568 -60.32 -18.16 117.70
N LYS A 569 -59.75 -17.18 118.41
CA LYS A 569 -59.42 -17.31 119.84
C LYS A 569 -60.67 -17.60 120.68
N LYS A 570 -61.78 -16.91 120.41
CA LYS A 570 -63.08 -17.12 121.08
C LYS A 570 -63.62 -18.54 120.83
N LYS A 571 -63.57 -19.00 119.57
CA LYS A 571 -63.95 -20.38 119.18
C LYS A 571 -63.03 -21.45 119.79
N ARG A 572 -61.72 -21.20 119.88
CA ARG A 572 -60.74 -22.12 120.48
C ARG A 572 -60.92 -22.27 122.00
N LEU A 573 -61.33 -21.20 122.70
CA LEU A 573 -61.71 -21.27 124.11
C LEU A 573 -63.02 -22.05 124.31
N ALA A 574 -64.02 -21.84 123.47
CA ALA A 574 -65.28 -22.60 123.50
C ALA A 574 -65.05 -24.10 123.26
N ALA A 575 -64.31 -24.46 122.20
CA ALA A 575 -63.98 -25.85 121.88
C ALA A 575 -63.17 -26.55 122.99
N LYS A 576 -62.28 -25.83 123.69
CA LYS A 576 -61.52 -26.38 124.83
C LYS A 576 -62.40 -26.62 126.07
N ALA A 577 -63.42 -25.79 126.29
CA ALA A 577 -64.40 -26.02 127.36
C ALA A 577 -65.32 -27.22 127.03
N GLU A 578 -65.69 -27.37 125.77
CA GLU A 578 -66.54 -28.48 125.29
C GLU A 578 -65.82 -29.83 125.35
N THR A 579 -64.54 -29.92 124.96
CA THR A 579 -63.76 -31.16 125.12
C THR A 579 -63.55 -31.56 126.58
N GLN A 580 -63.36 -30.60 127.49
CA GLN A 580 -63.28 -30.89 128.93
C GLN A 580 -64.62 -31.38 129.49
N LYS A 581 -65.75 -30.83 129.01
CA LYS A 581 -67.09 -31.28 129.38
C LYS A 581 -67.33 -32.73 128.92
N LEU A 582 -67.03 -33.03 127.66
CA LEU A 582 -67.19 -34.38 127.09
C LEU A 582 -66.31 -35.42 127.79
N ALA A 583 -65.10 -35.06 128.23
CA ALA A 583 -64.24 -35.94 129.03
C ALA A 583 -64.88 -36.28 130.39
N ASN A 584 -65.40 -35.28 131.10
CA ASN A 584 -66.10 -35.48 132.38
C ASN A 584 -67.40 -36.30 132.21
N ASP A 585 -68.15 -36.07 131.14
CA ASP A 585 -69.38 -36.81 130.83
C ASP A 585 -69.06 -38.29 130.50
N LEU A 586 -67.96 -38.57 129.79
CA LEU A 586 -67.47 -39.93 129.52
C LEU A 586 -67.04 -40.67 130.80
N GLU A 587 -66.30 -40.03 131.70
CA GLU A 587 -65.99 -40.63 133.03
C GLU A 587 -67.27 -40.92 133.83
N GLY A 588 -68.26 -40.01 133.76
CA GLY A 588 -69.55 -40.18 134.42
C GLY A 588 -70.34 -41.37 133.85
N ILE A 589 -70.27 -41.60 132.54
CA ILE A 589 -70.85 -42.78 131.88
C ILE A 589 -70.10 -44.04 132.29
N GLN A 590 -68.75 -44.03 132.30
CA GLN A 590 -67.94 -45.19 132.69
C GLN A 590 -68.21 -45.62 134.14
N ARG A 591 -68.29 -44.68 135.08
CA ARG A 591 -68.63 -44.97 136.49
C ARG A 591 -70.04 -45.58 136.64
N ARG A 592 -71.04 -45.10 135.88
CA ARG A 592 -72.38 -45.70 135.88
C ARG A 592 -72.39 -47.10 135.27
N ALA A 593 -71.64 -47.33 134.18
CA ALA A 593 -71.54 -48.64 133.55
C ALA A 593 -70.91 -49.69 134.48
N ALA A 594 -69.82 -49.35 135.18
CA ALA A 594 -69.21 -50.22 136.17
C ALA A 594 -70.18 -50.56 137.33
N MET A 595 -70.91 -49.56 137.84
CA MET A 595 -71.92 -49.79 138.89
C MET A 595 -73.06 -50.71 138.42
N PHE A 596 -73.53 -50.57 137.18
CA PHE A 596 -74.52 -51.48 136.61
C PHE A 596 -73.97 -52.90 136.43
N ALA A 597 -72.70 -53.06 136.07
CA ALA A 597 -72.06 -54.37 135.98
C ALA A 597 -72.00 -55.07 137.34
N ASP A 598 -71.55 -54.38 138.40
CA ASP A 598 -71.51 -54.93 139.76
C ASP A 598 -72.91 -55.27 140.30
N VAL A 599 -73.92 -54.42 140.08
CA VAL A 599 -75.29 -54.69 140.51
C VAL A 599 -75.89 -55.89 139.78
N THR A 600 -75.66 -56.00 138.46
CA THR A 600 -76.18 -57.12 137.65
C THR A 600 -75.47 -58.41 138.03
N SER A 601 -74.14 -58.39 138.17
CA SER A 601 -73.32 -59.50 138.65
C SER A 601 -73.83 -60.05 140.00
N ASN A 602 -73.94 -59.18 141.00
CA ASN A 602 -74.46 -59.58 142.32
C ASN A 602 -75.87 -60.18 142.25
N LYS A 603 -76.74 -59.66 141.37
CA LYS A 603 -78.10 -60.17 141.19
C LYS A 603 -78.13 -61.52 140.48
N CYS A 604 -77.27 -61.75 139.49
CA CYS A 604 -77.12 -63.05 138.83
C CYS A 604 -76.56 -64.11 139.79
N VAL A 605 -75.57 -63.77 140.62
CA VAL A 605 -75.07 -64.65 141.69
C VAL A 605 -76.16 -64.97 142.72
N GLN A 606 -77.00 -64.00 143.11
CA GLN A 606 -78.15 -64.25 143.98
C GLN A 606 -79.22 -65.14 143.32
N GLN A 607 -79.55 -64.90 142.05
CA GLN A 607 -80.50 -65.72 141.31
C GLN A 607 -80.00 -67.15 141.14
N THR A 608 -78.73 -67.36 140.76
CA THR A 608 -78.07 -68.67 140.69
C THR A 608 -78.28 -69.46 141.99
N LYS A 609 -78.01 -68.83 143.15
CA LYS A 609 -78.22 -69.46 144.47
C LYS A 609 -79.69 -69.77 144.78
N GLN A 610 -80.62 -68.94 144.34
CA GLN A 610 -82.06 -69.23 144.47
C GLN A 610 -82.49 -70.40 143.55
N MET A 611 -81.90 -70.50 142.36
CA MET A 611 -82.14 -71.61 141.42
C MET A 611 -81.61 -72.92 142.00
N ASP A 612 -80.41 -72.92 142.58
CA ASP A 612 -79.82 -74.07 143.27
C ASP A 612 -80.72 -74.55 144.43
N LEU A 613 -81.20 -73.62 145.27
CA LEU A 613 -82.10 -73.93 146.39
C LEU A 613 -83.46 -74.48 145.92
N LEU A 614 -84.00 -73.94 144.82
CA LEU A 614 -85.20 -74.48 144.17
C LEU A 614 -84.96 -75.88 143.62
N GLN A 615 -83.83 -76.10 142.94
CA GLN A 615 -83.47 -77.40 142.36
C GLN A 615 -83.33 -78.45 143.47
N GLU A 616 -82.67 -78.13 144.58
CA GLU A 616 -82.60 -78.96 145.78
C GLU A 616 -84.00 -79.32 146.31
N LYS A 617 -84.93 -78.36 146.38
CA LYS A 617 -86.31 -78.59 146.86
C LYS A 617 -87.17 -79.41 145.90
N VAL A 618 -86.96 -79.30 144.58
CA VAL A 618 -87.61 -80.17 143.59
C VAL A 618 -87.03 -81.59 143.67
N LEU A 619 -85.71 -81.74 143.77
CA LEU A 619 -85.04 -83.04 143.99
C LEU A 619 -85.50 -83.71 145.30
N GLU A 620 -85.62 -82.95 146.40
CA GLU A 620 -86.23 -83.42 147.66
C GLU A 620 -87.68 -83.88 147.51
N SER A 621 -88.41 -83.32 146.54
CA SER A 621 -89.82 -83.68 146.26
C SER A 621 -89.90 -84.94 145.41
N ILE A 622 -89.04 -85.07 144.41
CA ILE A 622 -88.86 -86.31 143.64
C ILE A 622 -88.42 -87.46 144.56
N HIS A 623 -87.43 -87.25 145.43
CA HIS A 623 -87.01 -88.25 146.41
C HIS A 623 -88.15 -88.66 147.36
N ALA A 624 -88.95 -87.70 147.85
CA ALA A 624 -90.09 -88.01 148.72
C ALA A 624 -91.18 -88.83 148.02
N MET A 625 -91.49 -88.52 146.75
CA MET A 625 -92.40 -89.33 145.93
C MET A 625 -91.82 -90.73 145.68
N SER A 626 -90.55 -90.82 145.28
CA SER A 626 -89.89 -92.10 144.97
C SER A 626 -89.82 -93.04 146.18
N HIS A 627 -89.50 -92.50 147.37
CA HIS A 627 -89.43 -93.27 148.61
C HIS A 627 -90.76 -93.94 149.00
N GLN A 628 -91.92 -93.40 148.59
CA GLN A 628 -93.21 -94.04 148.84
C GLN A 628 -93.50 -95.24 147.92
N LYS A 629 -92.80 -95.39 146.79
CA LYS A 629 -93.17 -96.35 145.72
C LYS A 629 -92.07 -97.28 145.21
N LYS A 630 -90.83 -97.18 145.72
CA LYS A 630 -89.66 -97.96 145.23
C LYS A 630 -89.38 -97.75 143.73
N CYS A 631 -89.59 -96.53 143.23
CA CYS A 631 -89.18 -96.19 141.87
C CYS A 631 -87.64 -96.13 141.79
N ASP A 632 -87.05 -96.58 140.68
CA ASP A 632 -85.60 -96.53 140.51
C ASP A 632 -85.15 -95.07 140.30
N VAL A 633 -84.36 -94.56 141.24
CA VAL A 633 -83.89 -93.17 141.27
C VAL A 633 -82.56 -92.97 140.55
N SER A 634 -81.99 -94.04 139.97
CA SER A 634 -80.61 -94.03 139.45
C SER A 634 -80.39 -93.07 138.28
N SER A 635 -81.42 -92.72 137.50
CA SER A 635 -81.30 -91.73 136.40
C SER A 635 -81.42 -90.27 136.84
N LEU A 636 -81.71 -89.97 138.12
CA LEU A 636 -81.90 -88.59 138.58
C LEU A 636 -80.62 -87.75 138.52
N HIS A 637 -79.45 -88.42 138.56
CA HIS A 637 -78.16 -87.74 138.51
C HIS A 637 -77.84 -87.20 137.11
N GLU A 638 -78.31 -87.86 136.04
CA GLU A 638 -78.11 -87.42 134.65
C GLU A 638 -78.90 -86.14 134.32
N LEU A 639 -80.09 -85.96 134.92
CA LEU A 639 -80.92 -84.75 134.77
C LEU A 639 -80.30 -83.49 135.41
N CYS A 640 -79.31 -83.64 136.29
CA CYS A 640 -78.60 -82.53 136.94
C CYS A 640 -77.31 -82.11 136.20
N VAL A 641 -76.91 -82.83 135.14
CA VAL A 641 -75.73 -82.51 134.35
C VAL A 641 -76.13 -81.62 133.17
N VAL A 642 -75.79 -80.33 133.25
CA VAL A 642 -75.88 -79.44 132.09
C VAL A 642 -74.72 -79.77 131.14
N HIS A 643 -75.04 -80.08 129.89
CA HIS A 643 -74.06 -79.98 128.81
C HIS A 643 -73.81 -78.50 128.51
N ASP A 644 -72.64 -77.98 128.91
CA ASP A 644 -72.19 -76.62 128.60
C ASP A 644 -72.36 -76.35 127.10
N SER A 645 -73.35 -75.52 126.75
CA SER A 645 -73.72 -75.29 125.36
C SER A 645 -72.69 -74.37 124.71
N PRO A 646 -72.00 -74.79 123.64
CA PRO A 646 -70.88 -74.01 123.09
C PRO A 646 -71.40 -72.75 122.39
N ARG A 647 -71.40 -71.62 123.09
CA ARG A 647 -71.81 -70.32 122.57
C ARG A 647 -70.64 -69.44 122.16
N MET A 648 -70.79 -68.86 120.98
CA MET A 648 -69.82 -68.03 120.29
C MET A 648 -69.57 -66.71 121.04
N SER A 649 -68.54 -66.67 121.89
CA SER A 649 -68.00 -65.40 122.41
C SER A 649 -67.24 -64.69 121.28
N ALA A 650 -67.76 -63.52 120.87
CA ALA A 650 -67.16 -62.73 119.79
C ALA A 650 -65.92 -61.98 120.30
N ASN A 651 -64.74 -62.37 119.82
CA ASN A 651 -63.48 -61.68 120.09
C ASN A 651 -63.45 -60.27 119.47
N LEU A 652 -63.98 -59.28 120.20
CA LEU A 652 -63.76 -57.86 119.93
C LEU A 652 -62.71 -57.32 120.92
N PRO A 653 -61.52 -56.89 120.44
CA PRO A 653 -60.46 -56.39 121.31
C PRO A 653 -60.76 -54.96 121.77
N GLY A 654 -61.39 -54.83 122.93
CA GLY A 654 -61.59 -53.56 123.64
C GLY A 654 -61.50 -53.77 125.15
N PRO A 655 -61.30 -52.71 125.95
CA PRO A 655 -61.28 -52.83 127.42
C PRO A 655 -62.66 -53.25 127.93
N ALA A 656 -62.86 -54.55 128.12
CA ALA A 656 -64.11 -55.13 128.60
C ALA A 656 -64.33 -54.73 130.08
N MET A 657 -65.04 -53.61 130.29
CA MET A 657 -65.34 -53.09 131.62
C MET A 657 -66.38 -53.95 132.35
N GLY A 658 -65.97 -55.13 132.83
CA GLY A 658 -66.78 -56.04 133.65
C GLY A 658 -67.97 -56.71 132.94
N LEU A 659 -68.39 -56.21 131.78
CA LEU A 659 -69.57 -56.70 131.04
C LEU A 659 -69.45 -58.17 130.64
N THR A 660 -68.26 -58.68 130.31
CA THR A 660 -68.03 -60.11 130.03
C THR A 660 -68.35 -60.99 131.23
N LYS A 661 -67.90 -60.61 132.43
CA LYS A 661 -68.21 -61.31 133.69
C LYS A 661 -69.71 -61.29 134.00
N VAL A 662 -70.40 -60.22 133.65
CA VAL A 662 -71.88 -60.15 133.77
C VAL A 662 -72.55 -61.11 132.79
N ASP A 663 -72.08 -61.19 131.55
CA ASP A 663 -72.62 -62.09 130.52
C ASP A 663 -72.40 -63.58 130.89
N ASP A 664 -71.23 -63.91 131.46
CA ASP A 664 -70.91 -65.23 132.01
C ASP A 664 -71.85 -65.60 133.18
N GLU A 665 -72.16 -64.64 134.06
CA GLU A 665 -73.04 -64.86 135.22
C GLU A 665 -74.52 -64.89 134.85
N ILE A 666 -74.95 -64.12 133.83
CA ILE A 666 -76.28 -64.23 133.22
C ILE A 666 -76.44 -65.61 132.58
N SER A 667 -75.44 -66.06 131.81
CA SER A 667 -75.44 -67.38 131.17
C SER A 667 -75.58 -68.49 132.20
N ARG A 668 -74.83 -68.42 133.31
CA ARG A 668 -74.95 -69.37 134.43
C ARG A 668 -76.35 -69.41 135.05
N VAL A 669 -77.07 -68.28 135.13
CA VAL A 669 -78.47 -68.25 135.57
C VAL A 669 -79.36 -68.98 134.56
N PHE A 670 -79.17 -68.78 133.25
CA PHE A 670 -79.91 -69.51 132.21
C PHE A 670 -79.66 -71.03 132.24
N ASP A 671 -78.41 -71.45 132.45
CA ASP A 671 -78.05 -72.86 132.55
C ASP A 671 -78.72 -73.52 133.76
N LYS A 672 -78.69 -72.84 134.91
CA LYS A 672 -79.41 -73.28 136.13
C LYS A 672 -80.92 -73.27 135.98
N MET A 673 -81.48 -72.30 135.25
CA MET A 673 -82.92 -72.28 134.94
C MET A 673 -83.31 -73.47 134.04
N THR A 674 -82.45 -73.83 133.10
CA THR A 674 -82.63 -75.01 132.25
C THR A 674 -82.53 -76.30 133.07
N THR A 675 -81.56 -76.41 133.98
CA THR A 675 -81.45 -77.57 134.89
C THR A 675 -82.69 -77.71 135.78
N LEU A 676 -83.12 -76.60 136.41
CA LEU A 676 -84.31 -76.56 137.24
C LEU A 676 -85.57 -76.93 136.43
N GLY A 677 -85.65 -76.47 135.19
CA GLY A 677 -86.69 -76.84 134.24
C GLY A 677 -86.78 -78.35 134.04
N ASN A 678 -85.68 -78.99 133.60
CA ASN A 678 -85.62 -80.43 133.36
C ASN A 678 -85.97 -81.27 134.61
N VAL A 679 -85.48 -80.86 135.78
CA VAL A 679 -85.77 -81.53 137.05
C VAL A 679 -87.25 -81.33 137.46
N THR A 680 -87.82 -80.15 137.20
CA THR A 680 -89.25 -79.88 137.47
C THR A 680 -90.17 -80.60 136.50
N GLU A 681 -89.80 -80.68 135.21
CA GLU A 681 -90.50 -81.48 134.20
C GLU A 681 -90.52 -82.95 134.61
N ARG A 682 -89.40 -83.52 135.08
CA ARG A 682 -89.39 -84.89 135.60
C ARG A 682 -90.25 -85.08 136.85
N LEU A 683 -90.36 -84.07 137.73
CA LEU A 683 -91.33 -84.11 138.83
C LEU A 683 -92.78 -84.12 138.28
N CYS A 684 -93.07 -83.32 137.26
CA CYS A 684 -94.38 -83.31 136.60
C CYS A 684 -94.69 -84.63 135.86
N ASP A 685 -93.71 -85.29 135.24
CA ASP A 685 -93.89 -86.61 134.62
C ASP A 685 -94.23 -87.67 135.68
N LEU A 686 -93.44 -87.75 136.76
CA LEU A 686 -93.72 -88.66 137.89
C LEU A 686 -95.09 -88.41 138.53
N MET A 687 -95.60 -87.19 138.41
CA MET A 687 -96.93 -86.79 138.84
C MET A 687 -98.05 -87.14 137.86
N LEU A 688 -97.77 -87.25 136.56
CA LEU A 688 -98.74 -87.57 135.50
C LEU A 688 -98.79 -89.07 135.19
N GLU A 689 -97.66 -89.78 135.31
CA GLU A 689 -97.57 -91.25 135.24
C GLU A 689 -98.44 -91.91 136.35
N ASP A 690 -98.59 -91.24 137.50
CA ASP A 690 -99.44 -91.65 138.62
C ASP A 690 -100.81 -90.92 138.62
N GLY A 691 -101.77 -91.43 137.83
CA GLY A 691 -103.14 -90.92 137.71
C GLY A 691 -104.03 -90.98 138.97
N GLY A 692 -103.45 -90.95 140.17
CA GLY A 692 -104.13 -90.97 141.47
C GLY A 692 -103.45 -90.18 142.60
N LEU A 693 -102.40 -89.39 142.32
CA LEU A 693 -101.73 -88.54 143.33
C LEU A 693 -101.76 -87.07 142.90
N SER A 694 -102.61 -86.25 143.52
CA SER A 694 -102.61 -84.81 143.23
C SER A 694 -101.46 -84.10 143.95
N LEU A 695 -100.84 -83.10 143.29
CA LEU A 695 -99.74 -82.32 143.88
C LEU A 695 -100.18 -81.68 145.18
N LYS A 696 -101.46 -81.29 145.22
CA LYS A 696 -102.12 -80.70 146.37
C LYS A 696 -102.05 -81.62 147.58
N ASP A 697 -102.23 -82.93 147.43
CA ASP A 697 -102.22 -83.88 148.55
C ASP A 697 -100.80 -84.18 149.05
N LEU A 698 -99.81 -84.25 148.14
CA LEU A 698 -98.40 -84.42 148.53
C LEU A 698 -97.83 -83.15 149.20
N VAL A 699 -98.20 -81.98 148.69
CA VAL A 699 -97.89 -80.68 149.30
C VAL A 699 -98.66 -80.52 150.61
N ILE A 700 -99.92 -80.94 150.71
CA ILE A 700 -100.65 -80.95 152.00
C ILE A 700 -99.97 -81.87 153.00
N ASP A 701 -99.61 -83.12 152.66
CA ASP A 701 -98.94 -84.02 153.60
C ASP A 701 -97.55 -83.49 154.03
N ARG A 702 -96.81 -82.83 153.13
CA ARG A 702 -95.51 -82.22 153.46
C ARG A 702 -95.65 -80.91 154.25
N VAL A 703 -96.63 -80.06 153.92
CA VAL A 703 -96.97 -78.85 154.68
C VAL A 703 -97.52 -79.22 156.05
N VAL A 704 -98.34 -80.28 156.18
CA VAL A 704 -98.81 -80.83 157.46
C VAL A 704 -97.63 -81.36 158.25
N LYS A 705 -96.70 -82.12 157.66
CA LYS A 705 -95.47 -82.58 158.34
C LYS A 705 -94.57 -81.42 158.78
N GLN A 706 -94.40 -80.37 157.95
CA GLN A 706 -93.63 -79.18 158.34
C GLN A 706 -94.35 -78.32 159.39
N PHE A 707 -95.67 -78.12 159.30
CA PHE A 707 -96.45 -77.46 160.35
C PHE A 707 -96.39 -78.25 161.67
N SER A 708 -96.52 -79.58 161.63
CA SER A 708 -96.37 -80.43 162.81
C SER A 708 -94.95 -80.38 163.40
N ALA A 709 -93.91 -80.22 162.57
CA ALA A 709 -92.54 -80.02 163.03
C ALA A 709 -92.28 -78.61 163.61
N CYS A 710 -93.02 -77.58 163.18
CA CYS A 710 -92.85 -76.20 163.66
C CYS A 710 -93.51 -75.90 165.02
N PHE A 711 -94.24 -76.84 165.62
CA PHE A 711 -94.89 -76.65 166.93
C PHE A 711 -94.21 -77.40 168.10
N VAL A 712 -93.00 -77.95 167.90
CA VAL A 712 -92.24 -78.64 168.96
C VAL A 712 -90.84 -78.01 169.12
N HIS A 713 -90.69 -77.22 170.20
CA HIS A 713 -89.50 -76.54 170.72
C HIS A 713 -89.04 -75.20 170.10
N ALA A 714 -89.05 -74.17 170.96
CA ALA A 714 -88.18 -72.99 170.97
C ALA A 714 -87.11 -73.17 172.09
N PRO A 715 -86.24 -72.19 172.47
CA PRO A 715 -85.91 -70.86 171.90
C PRO A 715 -84.38 -70.56 171.80
N ALA A 716 -83.96 -69.39 171.28
CA ALA A 716 -82.91 -68.52 171.88
C ALA A 716 -82.55 -67.25 171.05
N HIS A 717 -82.17 -66.19 171.76
CA HIS A 717 -81.97 -64.77 171.38
C HIS A 717 -80.67 -64.38 170.62
N GLY A 718 -80.65 -63.17 170.02
CA GLY A 718 -79.42 -62.41 169.69
C GLY A 718 -79.64 -61.04 168.99
N LYS A 719 -79.02 -59.97 169.52
CA LYS A 719 -79.00 -58.53 169.08
C LYS A 719 -77.54 -57.98 169.32
N PRO A 720 -77.16 -56.69 169.09
CA PRO A 720 -77.34 -55.75 167.97
C PRO A 720 -76.00 -54.96 167.65
N ASP A 721 -76.11 -53.66 167.28
CA ASP A 721 -75.09 -52.56 167.20
C ASP A 721 -74.14 -52.46 165.98
N GLU A 722 -73.56 -51.29 165.58
CA GLU A 722 -73.94 -49.85 165.49
C GLU A 722 -72.65 -49.01 165.16
N ALA A 723 -72.83 -47.77 164.66
CA ALA A 723 -71.92 -46.60 164.71
C ALA A 723 -70.66 -46.38 163.80
N GLY A 724 -70.73 -45.27 163.00
CA GLY A 724 -69.65 -44.27 162.77
C GLY A 724 -68.77 -44.33 161.49
N LEU A 725 -68.11 -43.25 161.01
CA LEU A 725 -68.18 -41.79 161.28
C LEU A 725 -67.33 -40.95 160.27
N LEU A 726 -67.91 -39.88 159.68
CA LEU A 726 -67.37 -38.55 159.22
C LEU A 726 -65.99 -38.26 158.54
N ARG A 727 -66.00 -37.20 157.67
CA ARG A 727 -64.94 -36.20 157.29
C ARG A 727 -63.83 -36.64 156.28
N GLN A 728 -63.10 -35.77 155.51
CA GLN A 728 -62.94 -34.29 155.48
C GLN A 728 -62.38 -33.69 154.13
N ARG A 729 -62.82 -32.45 153.77
CA ARG A 729 -62.08 -31.26 153.21
C ARG A 729 -61.18 -31.26 151.92
N SER A 730 -61.46 -30.26 151.04
CA SER A 730 -60.61 -29.11 150.57
C SER A 730 -59.25 -29.32 149.86
N SER A 731 -58.61 -28.37 149.12
CA SER A 731 -58.96 -27.12 148.37
C SER A 731 -57.64 -26.53 147.76
N SER A 732 -57.70 -25.69 146.71
CA SER A 732 -56.65 -24.67 146.33
C SER A 732 -55.29 -25.21 145.81
N SER A 733 -54.39 -24.50 145.10
CA SER A 733 -54.36 -23.22 144.34
C SER A 733 -52.98 -23.05 143.64
N SER A 734 -52.82 -22.03 142.76
CA SER A 734 -51.51 -21.39 142.41
C SER A 734 -50.57 -22.18 141.48
N THR A 735 -49.69 -21.61 140.62
CA THR A 735 -49.33 -20.20 140.33
C THR A 735 -48.86 -20.02 138.87
N GLN A 736 -48.99 -18.80 138.34
CA GLN A 736 -48.28 -18.17 137.19
C GLN A 736 -46.78 -17.88 137.60
N PRO A 737 -45.85 -17.16 136.89
CA PRO A 737 -45.92 -16.44 135.59
C PRO A 737 -44.63 -16.49 134.67
N THR A 738 -44.69 -16.19 133.35
CA THR A 738 -44.26 -14.97 132.57
C THR A 738 -42.80 -14.81 132.01
N ILE A 739 -42.74 -14.39 130.72
CA ILE A 739 -41.83 -13.36 130.08
C ILE A 739 -40.32 -13.70 130.00
N HIS A 740 -39.46 -13.36 129.00
CA HIS A 740 -39.41 -12.45 127.82
C HIS A 740 -39.25 -13.23 126.48
N ASP A 741 -39.52 -12.76 125.25
CA ASP A 741 -39.57 -11.44 124.57
C ASP A 741 -38.26 -11.01 123.84
N LEU A 742 -38.41 -10.25 122.73
CA LEU A 742 -37.41 -9.71 121.77
C LEU A 742 -36.78 -10.69 120.73
N SER A 743 -36.37 -10.31 119.51
CA SER A 743 -36.74 -9.22 118.56
C SER A 743 -35.88 -9.35 117.27
N THR A 744 -36.55 -9.58 116.12
CA THR A 744 -36.42 -8.85 114.82
C THR A 744 -35.15 -8.77 113.94
N ASN A 745 -35.40 -8.91 112.61
CA ASN A 745 -34.83 -8.12 111.47
C ASN A 745 -33.33 -8.34 111.09
N ARG A 746 -32.84 -8.10 109.85
CA ARG A 746 -33.36 -7.72 108.50
C ARG A 746 -32.36 -8.30 107.46
N CYS A 747 -32.78 -8.92 106.35
CA CYS A 747 -33.00 -8.33 105.01
C CYS A 747 -31.86 -7.47 104.38
N ARG A 748 -31.39 -7.99 103.23
CA ARG A 748 -31.17 -7.32 101.91
C ARG A 748 -29.98 -6.35 101.75
N GLU A 749 -29.42 -6.19 100.54
CA GLU A 749 -29.73 -6.78 99.22
C GLU A 749 -28.43 -7.11 98.46
#